data_AF-A0A834YCC2-F1
#
_entry.id   AF-A0A834YCC2-F1
#
_cell.length_a   1.000
_cell.length_b   1.000
_cell.length_c   1.000
_cell.angle_alpha   90.00
_cell.angle_beta   90.00
_cell.angle_gamma   90.00
#
_symmetry.space_group_name_H-M   'P 1'
#
loop_
_entity.id
_entity.type
_entity.pdbx_description
1 polymer ?
#
loop_
_entity_poly.entity_id
_entity_poly.type
_entity_poly.pdbx_seq_one_letter_code
_entity_poly.pdbx_strand_id
1 'polypeptide(L)'
;MAAVRVSGFGQALLDLVHDVGQIGRHGDLFRRDCTDLARRISLLSDLFEEIKDFNGDCLPCPSTSSSSSSCLTDLLVAIQAAKRLLLLARNSDSKIVTDVAGKKTAFHFQCVTWQLERALGNLPYDHFDISDEVREQVELVRLQLRRATERNGLPDSKIFSSALSQPLDKEVDLLESGNVVTGSLHIENIGNASHEFKAMVDIVPKVYGKEGSNVEEKIHELKRPNSSASSEVCKPNEVDTDKGDNLANKSLEKIKKPDSVVILDDFLCPISHELLRDPVIVATGQTYERSYIQRWIDCGKKTCPKTQQKLQNLTLTPNYVLRSLITRWSEKHKIVQPMGLIKGRIRNSDGSFNDVSRERVAIEALVCKLSTQSVEERRTAAIEIRSLSRTSTDNRILIAEAGAIPILINLLTTEDMRTQENAVTSILNLSIYEYNKGLIMLAGAIPSIVQVLRVGTMEARENAAATLFSLSLVDENKIIIGASGAIKDLVELLQNGSTRGKKDAATALFNLCTYQGNKGRAVKAGILLPLMKMVTDSSSCMVDEALTILSVIASHQEGKVAIAKASTIPILIDLLRTGLPRHKENAAAILLSLCKKDAENLACIGRLGAAIPLTELVQTGTERAKRKATSLLEHIRKLDQL
;
A
#
# COMPACT_ATOMS: atom_id res chain seq x y z
N MET A 1 -30.39 2.75 -38.93
CA MET A 1 -30.27 3.86 -37.95
C MET A 1 -28.94 3.73 -37.17
N ALA A 2 -27.82 3.41 -37.84
CA ALA A 2 -26.53 3.11 -37.19
C ALA A 2 -25.41 4.11 -37.55
N ALA A 3 -25.37 4.58 -38.79
CA ALA A 3 -24.38 5.56 -39.30
C ALA A 3 -24.25 6.88 -38.50
N VAL A 4 -25.26 7.27 -37.71
CA VAL A 4 -25.28 8.53 -36.94
C VAL A 4 -24.29 8.56 -35.77
N ARG A 5 -23.75 7.41 -35.32
CA ARG A 5 -22.85 7.36 -34.15
C ARG A 5 -21.39 7.67 -34.49
N VAL A 6 -20.85 7.17 -35.61
CA VAL A 6 -19.40 7.28 -35.90
C VAL A 6 -19.00 8.71 -36.27
N SER A 7 -19.73 9.34 -37.20
CA SER A 7 -19.49 10.74 -37.60
C SER A 7 -19.62 11.73 -36.45
N GLY A 8 -20.55 11.48 -35.50
CA GLY A 8 -20.69 12.25 -34.27
C GLY A 8 -19.48 12.14 -33.33
N PHE A 9 -18.85 10.97 -33.23
CA PHE A 9 -17.59 10.81 -32.49
C PHE A 9 -16.40 11.47 -33.22
N GLY A 10 -16.32 11.35 -34.56
CA GLY A 10 -15.29 12.01 -35.36
C GLY A 10 -15.30 13.54 -35.19
N GLN A 11 -16.47 14.18 -35.32
CA GLN A 11 -16.60 15.62 -35.09
C GLN A 11 -16.24 16.04 -33.66
N ALA A 12 -16.70 15.31 -32.64
CA ALA A 12 -16.36 15.62 -31.25
C ALA A 12 -14.86 15.46 -30.93
N LEU A 13 -14.15 14.59 -31.64
CA LEU A 13 -12.69 14.44 -31.55
C LEU A 13 -11.97 15.60 -32.26
N LEU A 14 -12.43 16.01 -33.44
CA LEU A 14 -11.89 17.18 -34.17
C LEU A 14 -11.97 18.47 -33.36
N ASP A 15 -13.15 18.79 -32.83
CA ASP A 15 -13.38 20.01 -32.05
C ASP A 15 -12.43 20.06 -30.84
N LEU A 16 -12.24 18.91 -30.20
CA LEU A 16 -11.40 18.76 -29.02
C LEU A 16 -9.89 18.83 -29.34
N VAL A 17 -9.45 18.33 -30.50
CA VAL A 17 -8.07 18.49 -30.99
C VAL A 17 -7.77 19.96 -31.30
N HIS A 18 -8.70 20.66 -31.94
CA HIS A 18 -8.56 22.08 -32.24
C HIS A 18 -8.45 22.91 -30.96
N ASP A 19 -9.32 22.67 -29.97
CA ASP A 19 -9.24 23.28 -28.64
C ASP A 19 -7.87 23.08 -27.96
N VAL A 20 -7.36 21.84 -27.97
CA VAL A 20 -6.04 21.51 -27.41
C VAL A 20 -4.91 22.26 -28.12
N GLY A 21 -4.98 22.37 -29.45
CA GLY A 21 -4.03 23.12 -30.26
C GLY A 21 -3.99 24.62 -29.96
N GLN A 22 -5.12 25.21 -29.55
CA GLN A 22 -5.19 26.61 -29.11
C GLN A 22 -4.60 26.81 -27.70
N ILE A 23 -4.84 25.89 -26.76
CA ILE A 23 -4.38 26.00 -25.38
C ILE A 23 -2.84 25.92 -25.28
N GLY A 24 -2.20 25.09 -26.10
CA GLY A 24 -0.76 24.79 -26.03
C GLY A 24 0.21 25.95 -26.29
N ARG A 25 -0.26 27.17 -26.57
CA ARG A 25 0.58 28.31 -26.97
C ARG A 25 1.09 29.20 -25.83
N HIS A 26 0.57 29.07 -24.60
CA HIS A 26 0.87 30.00 -23.49
C HIS A 26 1.06 29.30 -22.13
N GLY A 27 2.28 29.37 -21.58
CA GLY A 27 2.66 28.89 -20.23
C GLY A 27 4.18 28.92 -20.06
N ASP A 28 4.70 29.08 -18.83
CA ASP A 28 6.14 29.36 -18.60
C ASP A 28 6.96 28.19 -18.06
N LEU A 29 6.50 27.48 -17.02
CA LEU A 29 7.32 26.45 -16.35
C LEU A 29 7.29 25.07 -17.05
N PHE A 30 6.11 24.61 -17.47
CA PHE A 30 5.95 23.37 -18.26
C PHE A 30 5.83 23.65 -19.76
N ARG A 31 6.30 24.82 -20.23
CA ARG A 31 6.10 25.31 -21.61
C ARG A 31 6.40 24.24 -22.65
N ARG A 32 7.55 23.56 -22.53
CA ARG A 32 7.98 22.51 -23.45
C ARG A 32 7.00 21.33 -23.49
N ASP A 33 6.69 20.73 -22.35
CA ASP A 33 5.81 19.55 -22.29
C ASP A 33 4.38 19.88 -22.73
N CYS A 34 3.90 21.09 -22.41
CA CYS A 34 2.61 21.60 -22.91
C CYS A 34 2.61 21.74 -24.44
N THR A 35 3.64 22.39 -25.02
CA THR A 35 3.76 22.56 -26.47
C THR A 35 3.97 21.23 -27.19
N ASP A 36 4.77 20.32 -26.63
CA ASP A 36 5.03 19.00 -27.21
C ASP A 36 3.80 18.10 -27.18
N LEU A 37 3.00 18.14 -26.11
CA LEU A 37 1.75 17.38 -26.01
C LEU A 37 0.68 17.95 -26.96
N ALA A 38 0.46 19.27 -26.93
CA ALA A 38 -0.52 19.92 -27.80
C ALA A 38 -0.19 19.72 -29.28
N ARG A 39 1.08 19.90 -29.69
CA ARG A 39 1.54 19.66 -31.07
C ARG A 39 1.27 18.23 -31.53
N ARG A 40 1.50 17.23 -30.68
CA ARG A 40 1.25 15.81 -31.03
C ARG A 40 -0.23 15.50 -31.19
N ILE A 41 -1.08 16.14 -30.40
CA ILE A 41 -2.53 15.99 -30.50
C ILE A 41 -3.06 16.69 -31.77
N SER A 42 -2.55 17.88 -32.11
CA SER A 42 -2.89 18.57 -33.37
C SER A 42 -2.46 17.83 -34.65
N LEU A 43 -1.49 16.92 -34.57
CA LEU A 43 -1.13 16.02 -35.69
C LEU A 43 -2.12 14.85 -35.89
N LEU A 44 -3.19 14.78 -35.10
CA LEU A 44 -4.27 13.80 -35.25
C LEU A 44 -5.51 14.40 -35.93
N SER A 45 -5.49 15.67 -36.36
CA SER A 45 -6.64 16.28 -37.05
C SER A 45 -7.06 15.48 -38.28
N ASP A 46 -6.11 15.17 -39.17
CA ASP A 46 -6.38 14.49 -40.45
C ASP A 46 -6.99 13.09 -40.23
N LEU A 47 -6.55 12.37 -39.18
CA LEU A 47 -7.15 11.10 -38.73
C LEU A 47 -8.63 11.26 -38.35
N PHE A 48 -9.00 12.34 -37.67
CA PHE A 48 -10.38 12.56 -37.25
C PHE A 48 -11.27 13.16 -38.35
N GLU A 49 -10.68 13.78 -39.38
CA GLU A 49 -11.40 14.13 -40.61
C GLU A 49 -11.77 12.86 -41.39
N GLU A 50 -10.83 11.94 -41.62
CA GLU A 50 -11.13 10.65 -42.28
C GLU A 50 -12.14 9.80 -41.48
N ILE A 51 -12.01 9.71 -40.16
CA ILE A 51 -12.98 8.99 -39.30
C ILE A 51 -14.38 9.66 -39.31
N LYS A 52 -14.45 10.98 -39.49
CA LYS A 52 -15.72 11.72 -39.58
C LYS A 52 -16.40 11.49 -40.92
N ASP A 53 -15.64 11.51 -42.01
CA ASP A 53 -16.14 11.41 -43.38
C ASP A 53 -16.38 9.95 -43.83
N PHE A 54 -15.96 8.98 -43.01
CA PHE A 54 -16.27 7.57 -43.16
C PHE A 54 -17.79 7.29 -43.12
N ASN A 55 -18.35 6.91 -44.27
CA ASN A 55 -19.78 6.67 -44.47
C ASN A 55 -20.19 5.17 -44.44
N GLY A 56 -19.31 4.27 -44.01
CA GLY A 56 -19.58 2.83 -44.00
C GLY A 56 -20.44 2.36 -42.82
N ASP A 57 -21.44 1.50 -43.10
CA ASP A 57 -22.04 0.66 -42.05
C ASP A 57 -21.01 -0.40 -41.61
N CYS A 58 -20.57 -0.36 -40.34
CA CYS A 58 -19.67 -1.37 -39.79
C CYS A 58 -20.24 -2.79 -39.94
N LEU A 59 -19.65 -3.60 -40.82
CA LEU A 59 -20.05 -4.99 -41.05
C LEU A 59 -19.97 -5.80 -39.74
N PRO A 60 -21.06 -6.44 -39.28
CA PRO A 60 -21.05 -7.18 -38.02
C PRO A 60 -20.36 -8.54 -38.17
N CYS A 61 -19.12 -8.66 -37.71
CA CYS A 61 -18.53 -9.96 -37.41
C CYS A 61 -19.26 -10.61 -36.20
N PRO A 62 -19.52 -11.94 -36.23
CA PRO A 62 -20.45 -12.60 -35.30
C PRO A 62 -19.88 -12.89 -33.89
N SER A 63 -19.13 -11.94 -33.30
CA SER A 63 -18.69 -12.04 -31.89
C SER A 63 -18.21 -10.74 -31.21
N THR A 64 -18.02 -9.61 -31.91
CA THR A 64 -17.43 -8.39 -31.31
C THR A 64 -18.02 -7.07 -31.85
N SER A 65 -19.31 -6.80 -31.58
CA SER A 65 -19.95 -5.51 -31.90
C SER A 65 -19.69 -4.40 -30.87
N SER A 66 -18.80 -4.62 -29.90
CA SER A 66 -18.52 -3.72 -28.77
C SER A 66 -17.12 -3.08 -28.78
N SER A 67 -16.22 -3.45 -29.68
CA SER A 67 -14.80 -3.03 -29.66
C SER A 67 -14.52 -1.69 -30.34
N SER A 68 -15.20 -1.39 -31.45
CA SER A 68 -14.89 -0.19 -32.28
C SER A 68 -15.49 1.10 -31.70
N SER A 69 -16.57 1.01 -30.92
CA SER A 69 -17.09 2.15 -30.15
C SER A 69 -16.27 2.41 -28.90
N SER A 70 -15.75 1.36 -28.24
CA SER A 70 -14.94 1.52 -27.03
C SER A 70 -13.59 2.20 -27.29
N CYS A 71 -12.92 1.91 -28.41
CA CYS A 71 -11.63 2.55 -28.71
C CYS A 71 -11.77 4.05 -29.05
N LEU A 72 -12.86 4.47 -29.72
CA LEU A 72 -13.15 5.89 -29.95
C LEU A 72 -13.49 6.61 -28.63
N THR A 73 -14.19 5.97 -27.69
CA THR A 73 -14.41 6.55 -26.36
C THR A 73 -13.13 6.63 -25.53
N ASP A 74 -12.22 5.65 -25.61
CA ASP A 74 -10.92 5.70 -24.94
C ASP A 74 -10.07 6.88 -25.45
N LEU A 75 -10.09 7.13 -26.76
CA LEU A 75 -9.36 8.22 -27.39
C LEU A 75 -9.96 9.59 -27.03
N LEU A 76 -11.28 9.70 -26.98
CA LEU A 76 -11.99 10.89 -26.50
C LEU A 76 -11.60 11.21 -25.05
N VAL A 77 -11.61 10.22 -24.16
CA VAL A 77 -11.20 10.37 -22.74
C VAL A 77 -9.73 10.79 -22.63
N ALA A 78 -8.83 10.21 -23.42
CA ALA A 78 -7.41 10.55 -23.39
C ALA A 78 -7.14 12.00 -23.83
N ILE A 79 -7.81 12.49 -24.88
CA ILE A 79 -7.67 13.88 -25.34
C ILE A 79 -8.36 14.85 -24.36
N GLN A 80 -9.47 14.48 -23.73
CA GLN A 80 -10.09 15.29 -22.66
C GLN A 80 -9.18 15.43 -21.43
N ALA A 81 -8.49 14.35 -21.04
CA ALA A 81 -7.49 14.38 -19.98
C ALA A 81 -6.31 15.31 -20.34
N ALA A 82 -5.86 15.29 -21.60
CA ALA A 82 -4.85 16.23 -22.11
C ALA A 82 -5.31 17.69 -22.03
N LYS A 83 -6.54 18.00 -22.48
CA LYS A 83 -7.13 19.35 -22.41
C LYS A 83 -7.15 19.88 -20.97
N ARG A 84 -7.59 19.05 -20.00
CA ARG A 84 -7.60 19.40 -18.57
C ARG A 84 -6.19 19.66 -18.02
N LEU A 85 -5.23 18.78 -18.33
CA LEU A 85 -3.85 18.92 -17.86
C LEU A 85 -3.19 20.20 -18.40
N LEU A 86 -3.41 20.54 -19.66
CA LEU A 86 -2.87 21.75 -20.27
C LEU A 86 -3.46 23.03 -19.64
N LEU A 87 -4.75 23.03 -19.27
CA LEU A 87 -5.38 24.14 -18.55
C LEU A 87 -4.83 24.29 -17.12
N LEU A 88 -4.63 23.19 -16.39
CA LEU A 88 -4.03 23.20 -15.05
C LEU A 88 -2.57 23.68 -15.06
N ALA A 89 -1.78 23.23 -16.05
CA ALA A 89 -0.39 23.65 -16.23
C ALA A 89 -0.27 25.14 -16.62
N ARG A 90 -1.28 25.71 -17.28
CA ARG A 90 -1.36 27.14 -17.61
C ARG A 90 -1.66 28.03 -16.40
N ASN A 91 -2.47 27.57 -15.46
CA ASN A 91 -2.87 28.33 -14.26
C ASN A 91 -1.87 28.19 -13.09
N SER A 92 -0.76 27.46 -13.28
CA SER A 92 0.26 27.23 -12.26
C SER A 92 1.24 28.41 -12.19
N ASP A 93 0.94 29.36 -11.30
CA ASP A 93 1.68 30.62 -11.18
C ASP A 93 3.16 30.42 -10.78
N SER A 94 4.07 31.14 -11.43
CA SER A 94 5.51 30.82 -11.43
C SER A 94 6.26 31.09 -10.12
N LYS A 95 5.56 31.58 -9.08
CA LYS A 95 6.14 32.01 -7.81
C LYS A 95 5.98 31.04 -6.65
N ILE A 96 5.08 30.04 -6.72
CA ILE A 96 4.84 29.09 -5.61
C ILE A 96 4.58 27.67 -6.13
N VAL A 97 5.58 27.05 -6.77
CA VAL A 97 5.56 25.61 -7.06
C VAL A 97 6.55 24.90 -6.14
N THR A 98 6.05 24.06 -5.24
CA THR A 98 6.89 23.16 -4.45
C THR A 98 7.38 22.00 -5.30
N ASP A 99 8.55 21.44 -4.97
CA ASP A 99 9.14 20.27 -5.65
C ASP A 99 8.16 19.07 -5.75
N VAL A 100 7.24 18.93 -4.80
CA VAL A 100 6.18 17.92 -4.79
C VAL A 100 5.12 18.18 -5.87
N ALA A 101 4.67 19.42 -6.04
CA ALA A 101 3.69 19.78 -7.07
C ALA A 101 4.27 19.63 -8.48
N GLY A 102 5.54 20.04 -8.68
CA GLY A 102 6.24 19.83 -9.95
C GLY A 102 6.32 18.35 -10.35
N LYS A 103 6.65 17.47 -9.39
CA LYS A 103 6.67 16.01 -9.60
C LYS A 103 5.28 15.42 -9.85
N LYS A 104 4.23 15.91 -9.15
CA LYS A 104 2.82 15.54 -9.41
C LYS A 104 2.46 15.87 -10.87
N THR A 105 2.71 17.10 -11.34
CA THR A 105 2.38 17.53 -12.71
C THR A 105 3.17 16.76 -13.77
N ALA A 106 4.48 16.57 -13.59
CA ALA A 106 5.30 15.79 -14.52
C ALA A 106 4.82 14.33 -14.67
N PHE A 107 4.36 13.71 -13.58
CA PHE A 107 3.73 12.39 -13.65
C PHE A 107 2.41 12.41 -14.43
N HIS A 108 1.55 13.42 -14.26
CA HIS A 108 0.30 13.53 -15.03
C HIS A 108 0.56 13.68 -16.55
N PHE A 109 1.62 14.40 -16.96
CA PHE A 109 2.05 14.44 -18.36
C PHE A 109 2.44 13.05 -18.89
N GLN A 110 3.11 12.23 -18.09
CA GLN A 110 3.42 10.83 -18.44
C GLN A 110 2.15 9.99 -18.57
N CYS A 111 1.19 10.12 -17.62
CA CYS A 111 -0.09 9.41 -17.65
C CYS A 111 -0.85 9.66 -18.96
N VAL A 112 -1.03 10.94 -19.31
CA VAL A 112 -1.79 11.35 -20.51
C VAL A 112 -1.06 10.95 -21.79
N THR A 113 0.26 11.16 -21.87
CA THR A 113 1.08 10.76 -23.03
C THR A 113 0.97 9.26 -23.28
N TRP A 114 1.00 8.46 -22.22
CA TRP A 114 0.84 7.01 -22.28
C TRP A 114 -0.58 6.58 -22.67
N GLN A 115 -1.62 7.24 -22.14
CA GLN A 115 -3.02 6.95 -22.52
C GLN A 115 -3.27 7.18 -24.01
N LEU A 116 -2.75 8.28 -24.56
CA LEU A 116 -2.84 8.58 -26.00
C LEU A 116 -2.12 7.52 -26.85
N GLU A 117 -0.93 7.07 -26.45
CA GLU A 117 -0.20 6.01 -27.17
C GLU A 117 -0.97 4.69 -27.22
N ARG A 118 -1.59 4.30 -26.09
CA ARG A 118 -2.40 3.08 -26.00
C ARG A 118 -3.73 3.20 -26.73
N ALA A 119 -4.43 4.33 -26.61
CA ALA A 119 -5.71 4.56 -27.28
C ALA A 119 -5.56 4.53 -28.81
N LEU A 120 -4.54 5.21 -29.34
CA LEU A 120 -4.18 5.13 -30.77
C LEU A 120 -3.70 3.72 -31.16
N GLY A 121 -3.06 2.98 -30.25
CA GLY A 121 -2.61 1.61 -30.50
C GLY A 121 -3.72 0.55 -30.53
N ASN A 122 -4.88 0.85 -29.97
CA ASN A 122 -6.05 -0.03 -29.98
C ASN A 122 -7.08 0.37 -31.06
N LEU A 123 -6.78 1.37 -31.89
CA LEU A 123 -7.68 1.82 -32.96
C LEU A 123 -7.68 0.79 -34.12
N PRO A 124 -8.83 0.29 -34.57
CA PRO A 124 -8.91 -0.67 -35.66
C PRO A 124 -8.85 0.08 -37.02
N TYR A 125 -7.65 0.49 -37.43
CA TYR A 125 -7.41 1.27 -38.66
C TYR A 125 -8.07 0.67 -39.91
N ASP A 126 -8.08 -0.66 -40.03
CA ASP A 126 -8.64 -1.39 -41.16
C ASP A 126 -10.19 -1.34 -41.24
N HIS A 127 -10.86 -0.68 -40.29
CA HIS A 127 -12.32 -0.52 -40.26
C HIS A 127 -12.79 0.90 -40.64
N PHE A 128 -11.88 1.86 -40.84
CA PHE A 128 -12.21 3.28 -41.06
C PHE A 128 -11.73 3.82 -42.43
N ASP A 129 -11.24 2.94 -43.31
CA ASP A 129 -10.73 3.29 -44.65
C ASP A 129 -9.69 4.43 -44.65
N ILE A 130 -8.87 4.45 -43.58
CA ILE A 130 -7.84 5.48 -43.33
C ILE A 130 -6.71 5.35 -44.36
N SER A 131 -6.32 6.48 -44.96
CA SER A 131 -5.27 6.55 -45.98
C SER A 131 -3.91 6.08 -45.44
N ASP A 132 -3.05 5.54 -46.31
CA ASP A 132 -1.72 5.08 -45.91
C ASP A 132 -0.86 6.26 -45.41
N GLU A 133 -1.02 7.45 -46.00
CA GLU A 133 -0.37 8.69 -45.55
C GLU A 133 -0.78 9.09 -44.12
N VAL A 134 -2.09 9.08 -43.80
CA VAL A 134 -2.58 9.39 -42.45
C VAL A 134 -2.21 8.26 -41.46
N ARG A 135 -2.20 7.00 -41.90
CA ARG A 135 -1.74 5.85 -41.10
C ARG A 135 -0.27 6.03 -40.70
N GLU A 136 0.62 6.37 -41.63
CA GLU A 136 2.03 6.67 -41.35
C GLU A 136 2.18 7.86 -40.39
N GLN A 137 1.42 8.94 -40.60
CA GLN A 137 1.42 10.11 -39.72
C GLN A 137 1.04 9.75 -38.27
N VAL A 138 0.01 8.92 -38.08
CA VAL A 138 -0.43 8.48 -36.75
C VAL A 138 0.60 7.55 -36.11
N GLU A 139 1.25 6.67 -36.87
CA GLU A 139 2.37 5.86 -36.36
C GLU A 139 3.56 6.71 -35.90
N LEU A 140 3.89 7.77 -36.64
CA LEU A 140 4.92 8.74 -36.24
C LEU A 140 4.54 9.49 -34.95
N VAL A 141 3.27 9.84 -34.76
CA VAL A 141 2.77 10.44 -33.50
C VAL A 141 2.86 9.44 -32.35
N ARG A 142 2.42 8.19 -32.54
CA ARG A 142 2.53 7.10 -31.54
C ARG A 142 3.98 6.84 -31.14
N LEU A 143 4.91 6.80 -32.09
CA LEU A 143 6.33 6.63 -31.83
C LEU A 143 6.92 7.82 -31.04
N GLN A 144 6.47 9.05 -31.30
CA GLN A 144 6.86 10.23 -30.51
C GLN A 144 6.32 10.15 -29.07
N LEU A 145 5.06 9.72 -28.87
CA LEU A 145 4.46 9.52 -27.55
C LEU A 145 5.21 8.43 -26.77
N ARG A 146 5.47 7.26 -27.38
CA ARG A 146 6.24 6.16 -26.78
C ARG A 146 7.66 6.58 -26.35
N ARG A 147 8.38 7.31 -27.20
CA ARG A 147 9.72 7.84 -26.85
C ARG A 147 9.71 8.85 -25.69
N ALA A 148 8.56 9.50 -25.42
CA ALA A 148 8.40 10.41 -24.29
C ALA A 148 8.00 9.70 -22.98
N THR A 149 7.32 8.55 -23.05
CA THR A 149 7.10 7.70 -21.87
C THR A 149 8.37 6.94 -21.48
N GLU A 150 9.10 6.37 -22.46
CA GLU A 150 10.36 5.64 -22.22
C GLU A 150 11.46 6.49 -21.57
N ARG A 151 11.59 7.78 -21.94
CA ARG A 151 12.61 8.69 -21.39
C ARG A 151 12.49 8.97 -19.89
N ASN A 152 11.32 8.74 -19.31
CA ASN A 152 11.01 9.08 -17.91
C ASN A 152 10.95 7.85 -16.98
N GLY A 153 11.29 6.66 -17.47
CA GLY A 153 11.10 5.39 -16.78
C GLY A 153 9.70 4.82 -17.02
N LEU A 154 9.60 3.51 -17.24
CA LEU A 154 8.40 2.83 -17.73
C LEU A 154 7.49 2.33 -16.57
N PRO A 155 6.25 2.84 -16.41
CA PRO A 155 5.28 2.35 -15.43
C PRO A 155 4.21 1.46 -16.09
N ASP A 156 3.57 0.62 -15.28
CA ASP A 156 2.66 -0.44 -15.73
C ASP A 156 1.31 0.09 -16.24
N SER A 157 0.80 -0.60 -17.27
CA SER A 157 -0.37 -0.26 -18.10
C SER A 157 -1.72 -0.14 -17.39
N LYS A 158 -1.78 -0.49 -16.09
CA LYS A 158 -2.98 -0.39 -15.25
C LYS A 158 -2.90 0.73 -14.21
N ILE A 159 -1.71 1.26 -13.94
CA ILE A 159 -1.47 2.36 -12.97
C ILE A 159 -2.10 3.66 -13.48
N PHE A 160 -2.00 3.89 -14.79
CA PHE A 160 -2.44 5.14 -15.42
C PHE A 160 -3.96 5.24 -15.65
N SER A 161 -4.68 4.11 -15.74
CA SER A 161 -6.14 4.12 -15.85
C SER A 161 -6.83 4.48 -14.52
N SER A 162 -6.23 4.17 -13.38
CA SER A 162 -6.78 4.49 -12.05
C SER A 162 -6.37 5.86 -11.52
N ALA A 163 -5.20 6.39 -11.93
CA ALA A 163 -4.75 7.72 -11.53
C ALA A 163 -5.59 8.87 -12.13
N LEU A 164 -6.25 8.64 -13.26
CA LEU A 164 -6.99 9.67 -14.02
C LEU A 164 -8.52 9.56 -13.91
N SER A 165 -9.04 8.56 -13.19
CA SER A 165 -10.47 8.45 -12.86
C SER A 165 -10.85 9.13 -11.54
N GLN A 166 -9.88 9.68 -10.80
CA GLN A 166 -10.15 10.57 -9.67
C GLN A 166 -10.52 11.97 -10.19
N PRO A 167 -11.67 12.55 -9.78
CA PRO A 167 -12.02 13.91 -10.15
C PRO A 167 -11.08 14.89 -9.45
N LEU A 168 -10.36 15.68 -10.25
CA LEU A 168 -9.45 16.76 -9.79
C LEU A 168 -10.22 17.96 -9.16
N ASP A 169 -11.55 17.94 -9.24
CA ASP A 169 -12.43 19.07 -8.95
C ASP A 169 -12.58 19.39 -7.45
N LYS A 170 -11.98 18.61 -6.54
CA LYS A 170 -12.06 18.84 -5.08
C LYS A 170 -10.85 19.57 -4.46
N GLU A 171 -9.83 19.94 -5.23
CA GLU A 171 -8.69 20.73 -4.74
C GLU A 171 -8.85 22.26 -4.95
N VAL A 172 -9.98 22.74 -5.49
CA VAL A 172 -10.26 24.19 -5.72
C VAL A 172 -11.05 24.83 -4.56
N ASP A 173 -12.10 24.17 -4.05
CA ASP A 173 -13.00 24.72 -3.02
C ASP A 173 -12.35 25.05 -1.65
N LEU A 174 -11.10 24.61 -1.42
CA LEU A 174 -10.38 24.83 -0.16
C LEU A 174 -9.45 26.06 -0.17
N LEU A 175 -9.40 26.83 -1.27
CA LEU A 175 -8.58 28.04 -1.38
C LEU A 175 -9.36 29.35 -1.46
N GLU A 176 -10.70 29.32 -1.61
CA GLU A 176 -11.52 30.54 -1.71
C GLU A 176 -12.06 31.06 -0.36
N SER A 177 -11.84 30.36 0.75
CA SER A 177 -12.25 30.81 2.10
C SER A 177 -11.20 31.68 2.80
N GLY A 178 -10.78 32.76 2.14
CA GLY A 178 -9.80 33.73 2.65
C GLY A 178 -10.20 35.19 2.37
N ASN A 179 -10.93 35.82 3.30
CA ASN A 179 -11.43 37.20 3.16
C ASN A 179 -10.32 38.25 2.89
N VAL A 180 -10.35 38.89 1.72
CA VAL A 180 -10.05 40.33 1.56
C VAL A 180 -11.01 40.94 0.54
N VAL A 181 -11.60 42.09 0.88
CA VAL A 181 -12.56 42.84 0.05
C VAL A 181 -11.83 43.87 -0.81
N THR A 182 -12.09 43.92 -2.12
CA THR A 182 -12.42 45.13 -2.92
C THR A 182 -12.45 44.82 -4.43
N GLY A 183 -13.31 45.51 -5.19
CA GLY A 183 -13.19 45.63 -6.66
C GLY A 183 -14.17 44.80 -7.51
N SER A 184 -15.32 45.38 -7.84
CA SER A 184 -16.23 44.88 -8.88
C SER A 184 -15.61 45.00 -10.27
N LEU A 185 -15.82 44.00 -11.14
CA LEU A 185 -16.24 44.17 -12.55
C LEU A 185 -16.90 42.88 -13.06
N HIS A 186 -18.07 42.99 -13.71
CA HIS A 186 -18.78 41.88 -14.34
C HIS A 186 -18.17 41.53 -15.71
N ILE A 187 -18.02 40.23 -16.04
CA ILE A 187 -18.18 39.71 -17.41
C ILE A 187 -18.96 38.38 -17.37
N GLU A 188 -19.84 38.23 -18.35
CA GLU A 188 -20.95 37.30 -18.52
C GLU A 188 -20.64 35.79 -18.52
N ASN A 189 -21.41 35.07 -17.70
CA ASN A 189 -22.22 33.90 -18.06
C ASN A 189 -21.82 33.05 -19.31
N ILE A 190 -21.19 31.88 -19.07
CA ILE A 190 -21.24 30.73 -19.99
C ILE A 190 -21.75 29.49 -19.24
N GLY A 191 -23.00 29.54 -18.81
CA GLY A 191 -23.76 28.37 -18.35
C GLY A 191 -24.63 27.77 -19.44
N ASN A 192 -24.04 27.11 -20.45
CA ASN A 192 -24.78 26.28 -21.42
C ASN A 192 -23.84 25.39 -22.28
N ALA A 193 -23.51 24.19 -21.77
CA ALA A 193 -22.84 23.14 -22.55
C ALA A 193 -23.05 21.70 -22.00
N SER A 194 -23.86 21.52 -20.95
CA SER A 194 -24.01 20.23 -20.24
C SER A 194 -25.38 19.56 -20.43
N HIS A 195 -26.30 20.17 -21.18
CA HIS A 195 -27.70 19.76 -21.21
C HIS A 195 -28.17 18.99 -22.46
N GLU A 196 -27.35 18.90 -23.52
CA GLU A 196 -27.75 18.23 -24.77
C GLU A 196 -27.35 16.74 -24.85
N PHE A 197 -26.26 16.32 -24.20
CA PHE A 197 -25.79 14.92 -24.34
C PHE A 197 -26.50 13.88 -23.46
N LYS A 198 -27.37 14.32 -22.54
CA LYS A 198 -28.18 13.41 -21.70
C LYS A 198 -29.34 12.75 -22.47
N ALA A 199 -29.66 13.24 -23.67
CA ALA A 199 -30.79 12.79 -24.47
C ALA A 199 -30.54 11.50 -25.28
N MET A 200 -29.31 10.95 -25.30
CA MET A 200 -28.95 9.85 -26.21
C MET A 200 -28.75 8.47 -25.55
N VAL A 201 -29.17 8.30 -24.29
CA VAL A 201 -29.01 7.04 -23.52
C VAL A 201 -30.35 6.34 -23.20
N ASP A 202 -31.47 7.06 -23.11
CA ASP A 202 -32.76 6.50 -22.67
C ASP A 202 -33.73 6.15 -23.83
N ILE A 203 -33.51 5.03 -24.52
CA ILE A 203 -34.55 4.34 -25.31
C ILE A 203 -34.44 2.82 -25.17
N VAL A 204 -35.32 2.20 -24.34
CA VAL A 204 -36.04 0.92 -24.57
C VAL A 204 -37.05 0.72 -23.42
N PRO A 205 -38.24 0.11 -23.63
CA PRO A 205 -39.45 0.56 -22.91
C PRO A 205 -39.80 -0.15 -21.59
N LYS A 206 -40.53 0.58 -20.74
CA LYS A 206 -41.34 0.02 -19.64
C LYS A 206 -42.55 -0.76 -20.18
N VAL A 207 -42.83 -1.94 -19.62
CA VAL A 207 -44.09 -2.67 -19.75
C VAL A 207 -44.44 -3.29 -18.39
N TYR A 208 -45.55 -2.83 -17.79
CA TYR A 208 -46.43 -3.38 -16.71
C TYR A 208 -45.87 -4.32 -15.61
N GLY A 209 -46.32 -4.25 -14.35
CA GLY A 209 -47.43 -3.47 -13.77
C GLY A 209 -47.47 -3.54 -12.23
N LYS A 210 -48.40 -2.80 -11.61
CA LYS A 210 -48.62 -2.72 -10.15
C LYS A 210 -49.58 -3.81 -9.66
N GLU A 211 -49.34 -4.31 -8.45
CA GLU A 211 -50.30 -4.69 -7.38
C GLU A 211 -49.45 -5.17 -6.17
N GLY A 212 -49.78 -4.97 -4.88
CA GLY A 212 -50.89 -4.24 -4.26
C GLY A 212 -51.63 -5.06 -3.20
N SER A 213 -51.24 -4.98 -1.90
CA SER A 213 -52.09 -5.08 -0.69
C SER A 213 -51.41 -5.71 0.55
N ASN A 214 -51.83 -5.26 1.74
CA ASN A 214 -51.53 -5.81 3.06
C ASN A 214 -52.26 -7.15 3.33
N VAL A 215 -51.72 -7.98 4.24
CA VAL A 215 -52.50 -8.68 5.29
C VAL A 215 -51.64 -8.81 6.56
N GLU A 216 -52.25 -8.64 7.73
CA GLU A 216 -51.62 -8.74 9.07
C GLU A 216 -51.75 -10.15 9.72
N GLU A 217 -50.99 -10.34 10.81
CA GLU A 217 -51.22 -11.29 11.93
C GLU A 217 -51.43 -12.81 11.70
N LYS A 218 -50.56 -13.62 12.32
CA LYS A 218 -50.90 -14.25 13.63
C LYS A 218 -49.70 -14.88 14.36
N ILE A 219 -49.80 -14.90 15.70
CA ILE A 219 -48.81 -15.40 16.67
C ILE A 219 -49.31 -16.72 17.29
N HIS A 220 -48.36 -17.49 17.87
CA HIS A 220 -48.45 -18.57 18.89
C HIS A 220 -47.82 -19.90 18.42
N GLU A 221 -47.11 -20.68 19.23
CA GLU A 221 -46.40 -20.45 20.51
C GLU A 221 -45.56 -21.72 20.79
N LEU A 222 -44.40 -21.63 21.46
CA LEU A 222 -44.06 -22.54 22.58
C LEU A 222 -42.82 -22.04 23.33
N LYS A 223 -42.84 -22.19 24.66
CA LYS A 223 -41.79 -21.70 25.57
C LYS A 223 -40.81 -22.83 25.96
N ARG A 224 -39.51 -22.47 25.96
CA ARG A 224 -38.46 -22.64 27.01
C ARG A 224 -38.85 -23.31 28.37
N PRO A 225 -37.89 -23.66 29.27
CA PRO A 225 -36.40 -23.65 29.18
C PRO A 225 -35.71 -24.91 29.78
N ASN A 226 -34.36 -24.96 29.83
CA ASN A 226 -33.60 -24.93 31.11
C ASN A 226 -32.06 -24.95 30.97
N SER A 227 -31.40 -24.23 31.87
CA SER A 227 -29.97 -24.26 32.24
C SER A 227 -29.67 -25.50 33.11
N SER A 228 -28.43 -25.95 33.40
CA SER A 228 -27.28 -25.20 33.94
C SER A 228 -25.99 -26.06 34.03
N ALA A 229 -24.90 -25.41 34.47
CA ALA A 229 -23.62 -25.86 35.05
C ALA A 229 -23.62 -27.18 35.89
N SER A 230 -22.49 -27.80 36.30
CA SER A 230 -21.18 -27.24 36.69
C SER A 230 -19.99 -28.24 36.70
N SER A 231 -18.80 -27.76 37.07
CA SER A 231 -17.48 -28.43 37.17
C SER A 231 -17.30 -29.42 38.33
N GLU A 232 -16.26 -30.28 38.24
CA GLU A 232 -15.29 -30.75 39.28
C GLU A 232 -14.56 -32.03 38.78
N VAL A 233 -13.49 -32.59 39.36
CA VAL A 233 -12.13 -32.16 39.73
C VAL A 233 -11.37 -33.43 40.21
N CYS A 234 -10.08 -33.57 39.84
CA CYS A 234 -9.02 -34.43 40.41
C CYS A 234 -8.98 -35.99 40.33
N LYS A 235 -7.70 -36.43 40.29
CA LYS A 235 -7.05 -37.76 40.41
C LYS A 235 -6.98 -38.23 41.89
N PRO A 236 -6.51 -39.46 42.31
CA PRO A 236 -5.33 -40.20 41.79
C PRO A 236 -5.30 -41.75 41.93
N ASN A 237 -4.17 -42.37 41.54
CA ASN A 237 -3.35 -43.26 42.40
C ASN A 237 -2.05 -43.72 41.71
N GLU A 238 -1.04 -44.05 42.52
CA GLU A 238 0.33 -44.48 42.16
C GLU A 238 0.52 -46.00 42.31
N VAL A 239 1.73 -46.50 42.00
CA VAL A 239 2.57 -47.44 42.81
C VAL A 239 3.72 -48.00 41.95
N ASP A 240 4.97 -47.69 42.35
CA ASP A 240 6.19 -48.52 42.53
C ASP A 240 6.52 -49.73 41.60
N THR A 241 7.77 -50.18 41.36
CA THR A 241 9.16 -49.81 41.75
C THR A 241 10.15 -50.54 40.82
N ASP A 242 11.40 -50.07 40.63
CA ASP A 242 12.62 -50.69 41.26
C ASP A 242 13.94 -49.96 40.85
N LYS A 243 15.02 -50.20 41.61
CA LYS A 243 16.41 -49.68 41.48
C LYS A 243 17.28 -50.71 40.72
N GLY A 244 18.50 -50.53 40.19
CA GLY A 244 19.52 -49.46 40.07
C GLY A 244 20.63 -49.97 39.10
N ASP A 245 21.85 -49.44 38.96
CA ASP A 245 22.46 -48.23 39.53
C ASP A 245 23.74 -47.77 38.76
N ASN A 246 24.42 -46.72 39.24
CA ASN A 246 25.55 -45.94 38.70
C ASN A 246 26.73 -46.60 37.91
N LEU A 247 27.18 -45.94 36.82
CA LEU A 247 28.55 -45.36 36.70
C LEU A 247 28.62 -44.24 35.63
N ALA A 248 29.60 -43.32 35.76
CA ALA A 248 29.60 -42.02 35.06
C ALA A 248 30.41 -41.94 33.75
N ASN A 249 29.93 -41.16 32.78
CA ASN A 249 30.72 -40.07 32.19
C ASN A 249 29.88 -39.03 31.39
N LYS A 250 30.49 -37.88 31.10
CA LYS A 250 29.80 -36.62 30.74
C LYS A 250 29.25 -36.51 29.30
N SER A 251 28.19 -35.68 29.24
CA SER A 251 27.88 -34.62 28.26
C SER A 251 27.05 -34.89 26.98
N LEU A 252 25.88 -34.23 27.00
CA LEU A 252 25.24 -33.46 25.91
C LEU A 252 24.16 -34.13 25.03
N GLU A 253 22.96 -34.35 25.58
CA GLU A 253 21.72 -34.44 24.78
C GLU A 253 20.58 -33.52 25.27
N LYS A 254 20.25 -32.57 24.40
CA LYS A 254 18.94 -31.95 24.07
C LYS A 254 17.74 -32.28 24.96
N ILE A 255 17.19 -31.24 25.62
CA ILE A 255 15.74 -31.17 25.90
C ILE A 255 15.02 -30.80 24.60
N LYS A 256 14.12 -31.67 24.14
CA LYS A 256 13.37 -31.52 22.88
C LYS A 256 12.33 -30.39 22.97
N LYS A 257 12.38 -29.46 22.01
CA LYS A 257 11.20 -28.67 21.59
C LYS A 257 10.42 -29.49 20.53
N PRO A 258 9.10 -29.28 20.36
CA PRO A 258 8.35 -29.94 19.28
C PRO A 258 8.90 -29.54 17.92
N ASP A 259 8.96 -30.49 16.99
CA ASP A 259 9.69 -30.36 15.72
C ASP A 259 9.17 -29.21 14.84
N SER A 260 9.94 -28.13 14.77
CA SER A 260 9.82 -27.15 13.69
C SER A 260 10.29 -27.81 12.39
N VAL A 261 9.37 -28.05 11.46
CA VAL A 261 9.70 -28.60 10.14
C VAL A 261 10.63 -27.63 9.41
N VAL A 262 11.90 -28.01 9.28
CA VAL A 262 12.89 -27.25 8.50
C VAL A 262 12.62 -27.51 7.02
N ILE A 263 12.12 -26.49 6.32
CA ILE A 263 12.03 -26.50 4.85
C ILE A 263 13.46 -26.46 4.30
N LEU A 264 13.78 -27.31 3.32
CA LEU A 264 15.05 -27.25 2.60
C LEU A 264 15.08 -26.02 1.70
N ASP A 265 16.19 -25.27 1.68
CA ASP A 265 16.33 -24.05 0.86
C ASP A 265 16.09 -24.31 -0.64
N ASP A 266 16.42 -25.52 -1.13
CA ASP A 266 16.18 -25.96 -2.51
C ASP A 266 14.69 -26.09 -2.87
N PHE A 267 13.79 -26.10 -1.89
CA PHE A 267 12.34 -26.11 -2.10
C PHE A 267 11.71 -24.72 -2.08
N LEU A 268 12.49 -23.67 -1.78
CA LEU A 268 12.03 -22.29 -1.73
C LEU A 268 12.32 -21.55 -3.05
N CYS A 269 11.36 -20.75 -3.50
CA CYS A 269 11.53 -19.88 -4.65
C CYS A 269 12.48 -18.72 -4.29
N PRO A 270 13.59 -18.49 -5.02
CA PRO A 270 14.52 -17.40 -4.69
C PRO A 270 13.99 -15.98 -4.96
N ILE A 271 12.73 -15.81 -5.42
CA ILE A 271 12.08 -14.50 -5.59
C ILE A 271 11.08 -14.24 -4.45
N SER A 272 10.25 -15.21 -4.09
CA SER A 272 9.20 -15.04 -3.06
C SER A 272 9.61 -15.54 -1.68
N HIS A 273 10.64 -16.37 -1.57
CA HIS A 273 11.00 -17.15 -0.38
C HIS A 273 9.88 -18.08 0.12
N GLU A 274 8.90 -18.39 -0.73
CA GLU A 274 7.82 -19.36 -0.48
C GLU A 274 8.12 -20.72 -1.14
N LEU A 275 7.45 -21.78 -0.69
CA LEU A 275 7.60 -23.14 -1.23
C LEU A 275 7.18 -23.20 -2.71
N LEU A 276 8.04 -23.75 -3.57
CA LEU A 276 7.79 -23.90 -5.01
C LEU A 276 6.61 -24.84 -5.30
N ARG A 277 5.64 -24.39 -6.09
CA ARG A 277 4.45 -25.15 -6.56
C ARG A 277 4.57 -25.54 -8.03
N ASP A 278 4.95 -24.61 -8.91
CA ASP A 278 5.38 -24.87 -10.29
C ASP A 278 6.84 -24.46 -10.48
N PRO A 279 7.80 -25.29 -9.98
CA PRO A 279 9.21 -25.03 -10.19
C PRO A 279 9.58 -25.10 -11.67
N VAL A 280 10.16 -24.02 -12.20
CA VAL A 280 10.68 -23.89 -13.56
C VAL A 280 12.14 -23.47 -13.57
N ILE A 281 12.91 -24.01 -14.52
CA ILE A 281 14.33 -23.74 -14.72
C ILE A 281 14.47 -22.66 -15.80
N VAL A 282 15.30 -21.65 -15.55
CA VAL A 282 15.73 -20.64 -16.54
C VAL A 282 17.08 -21.01 -17.17
N ALA A 283 17.47 -20.30 -18.23
CA ALA A 283 18.75 -20.46 -18.96
C ALA A 283 20.01 -20.62 -18.07
N THR A 284 20.04 -20.03 -16.87
CA THR A 284 21.17 -20.09 -15.92
C THR A 284 21.13 -21.32 -14.98
N GLY A 285 20.22 -22.27 -15.20
CA GLY A 285 20.06 -23.48 -14.38
C GLY A 285 19.40 -23.27 -13.01
N GLN A 286 19.09 -22.02 -12.63
CA GLN A 286 18.34 -21.75 -11.39
C GLN A 286 16.86 -22.08 -11.54
N THR A 287 16.26 -22.60 -10.47
CA THR A 287 14.83 -22.91 -10.40
C THR A 287 14.07 -21.80 -9.67
N TYR A 288 12.89 -21.46 -10.18
CA TYR A 288 11.98 -20.43 -9.67
C TYR A 288 10.53 -20.90 -9.73
N GLU A 289 9.64 -20.24 -9.01
CA GLU A 289 8.20 -20.40 -9.22
C GLU A 289 7.80 -19.73 -10.55
N ARG A 290 6.97 -20.39 -11.37
CA ARG A 290 6.64 -19.93 -12.73
C ARG A 290 6.06 -18.52 -12.72
N SER A 291 5.09 -18.23 -11.85
CA SER A 291 4.41 -16.92 -11.83
C SER A 291 5.40 -15.77 -11.62
N TYR A 292 6.32 -15.90 -10.66
CA TYR A 292 7.29 -14.87 -10.29
C TYR A 292 8.35 -14.66 -11.36
N ILE A 293 8.89 -15.72 -11.96
CA ILE A 293 9.95 -15.59 -12.98
C ILE A 293 9.41 -15.19 -14.35
N GLN A 294 8.20 -15.63 -14.71
CA GLN A 294 7.51 -15.16 -15.91
C GLN A 294 7.26 -13.65 -15.78
N ARG A 295 6.67 -13.20 -14.67
CA ARG A 295 6.46 -11.76 -14.42
C ARG A 295 7.77 -10.95 -14.44
N TRP A 296 8.86 -11.49 -13.89
CA TRP A 296 10.17 -10.84 -13.94
C TRP A 296 10.65 -10.62 -15.39
N ILE A 297 10.47 -11.62 -16.25
CA ILE A 297 10.78 -11.54 -17.69
C ILE A 297 9.83 -10.56 -18.40
N ASP A 298 8.53 -10.60 -18.10
CA ASP A 298 7.50 -9.74 -18.68
C ASP A 298 7.71 -8.25 -18.34
N CYS A 299 8.28 -7.96 -17.15
CA CYS A 299 8.79 -6.63 -16.78
C CYS A 299 10.07 -6.22 -17.56
N GLY A 300 10.41 -6.89 -18.67
CA GLY A 300 11.56 -6.60 -19.52
C GLY A 300 12.92 -7.01 -18.96
N LYS A 301 13.00 -7.64 -17.78
CA LYS A 301 14.27 -7.95 -17.11
C LYS A 301 14.86 -9.25 -17.67
N LYS A 302 15.80 -9.11 -18.60
CA LYS A 302 16.51 -10.23 -19.24
C LYS A 302 17.69 -10.78 -18.40
N THR A 303 17.62 -10.69 -17.07
CA THR A 303 18.65 -11.19 -16.14
C THR A 303 18.07 -12.22 -15.17
N CYS A 304 18.88 -13.14 -14.68
CA CYS A 304 18.50 -14.10 -13.65
C CYS A 304 18.45 -13.41 -12.27
N PRO A 305 17.32 -13.47 -11.53
CA PRO A 305 17.19 -12.79 -10.23
C PRO A 305 18.25 -13.14 -9.19
N LYS A 306 18.75 -14.39 -9.18
CA LYS A 306 19.67 -14.90 -8.15
C LYS A 306 21.14 -14.78 -8.56
N THR A 307 21.47 -15.03 -9.83
CA THR A 307 22.87 -14.94 -10.31
C THR A 307 23.23 -13.60 -10.96
N GLN A 308 22.23 -12.74 -11.22
CA GLN A 308 22.34 -11.47 -11.96
C GLN A 308 22.90 -11.60 -13.39
N GLN A 309 23.16 -12.82 -13.87
CA GLN A 309 23.62 -13.09 -15.23
C GLN A 309 22.52 -12.86 -16.26
N LYS A 310 22.88 -12.40 -17.46
CA LYS A 310 21.94 -12.24 -18.58
C LYS A 310 21.41 -13.62 -19.02
N LEU A 311 20.08 -13.74 -19.14
CA LEU A 311 19.43 -14.94 -19.65
C LEU A 311 19.70 -15.07 -21.15
N GLN A 312 20.26 -16.21 -21.58
CA GLN A 312 20.55 -16.47 -23.00
C GLN A 312 19.26 -16.69 -23.81
N ASN A 313 18.27 -17.34 -23.19
CA ASN A 313 16.91 -17.48 -23.70
C ASN A 313 15.89 -17.23 -22.57
N LEU A 314 14.63 -17.01 -22.94
CA LEU A 314 13.53 -16.73 -22.00
C LEU A 314 12.61 -17.95 -21.80
N THR A 315 13.08 -19.14 -22.18
CA THR A 315 12.32 -20.39 -22.06
C THR A 315 12.29 -20.87 -20.61
N LEU A 316 11.09 -21.11 -20.07
CA LEU A 316 10.86 -21.64 -18.72
C LEU A 316 10.60 -23.15 -18.77
N THR A 317 11.64 -23.95 -18.54
CA THR A 317 11.56 -25.42 -18.58
C THR A 317 10.98 -25.97 -17.27
N PRO A 318 9.85 -26.71 -17.27
CA PRO A 318 9.28 -27.24 -16.03
C PRO A 318 10.20 -28.26 -15.34
N ASN A 319 10.38 -28.12 -14.02
CA ASN A 319 11.15 -29.04 -13.19
C ASN A 319 10.23 -30.06 -12.50
N TYR A 320 9.73 -31.03 -13.28
CA TYR A 320 8.82 -32.07 -12.78
C TYR A 320 9.41 -32.91 -11.63
N VAL A 321 10.74 -33.09 -11.63
CA VAL A 321 11.46 -33.84 -10.58
C VAL A 321 11.37 -33.09 -9.25
N LEU A 322 11.74 -31.80 -9.23
CA LEU A 322 11.65 -31.00 -8.01
C LEU A 322 10.20 -30.85 -7.53
N ARG A 323 9.24 -30.68 -8.45
CA ARG A 323 7.82 -30.65 -8.12
C ARG A 323 7.40 -31.93 -7.39
N SER A 324 7.75 -33.11 -7.92
CA SER A 324 7.43 -34.40 -7.29
C SER A 324 8.08 -34.58 -5.91
N LEU A 325 9.33 -34.13 -5.74
CA LEU A 325 10.03 -34.15 -4.45
C LEU A 325 9.33 -33.25 -3.42
N ILE A 326 8.92 -32.04 -3.80
CA ILE A 326 8.22 -31.09 -2.93
C ILE A 326 6.82 -31.61 -2.54
N THR A 327 6.07 -32.19 -3.48
CA THR A 327 4.77 -32.82 -3.18
C THR A 327 4.94 -33.91 -2.12
N ARG A 328 5.86 -34.87 -2.36
CA ARG A 328 6.12 -35.99 -1.44
C ARG A 328 6.64 -35.53 -0.07
N TRP A 329 7.40 -34.43 -0.04
CA TRP A 329 7.86 -33.82 1.21
C TRP A 329 6.72 -33.15 1.97
N SER A 330 5.85 -32.40 1.29
CA SER A 330 4.67 -31.74 1.87
C SER A 330 3.69 -32.75 2.48
N GLU A 331 3.43 -33.85 1.76
CA GLU A 331 2.63 -34.99 2.24
C GLU A 331 3.22 -35.59 3.53
N LYS A 332 4.53 -35.88 3.54
CA LYS A 332 5.24 -36.47 4.67
C LYS A 332 5.21 -35.57 5.93
N HIS A 333 5.26 -34.26 5.75
CA HIS A 333 5.30 -33.28 6.84
C HIS A 333 3.93 -32.73 7.24
N LYS A 334 2.83 -33.21 6.66
CA LYS A 334 1.45 -32.74 6.91
C LYS A 334 1.28 -31.22 6.78
N ILE A 335 2.03 -30.60 5.86
CA ILE A 335 1.89 -29.17 5.58
C ILE A 335 0.59 -29.00 4.78
N VAL A 336 -0.46 -28.58 5.48
CA VAL A 336 -1.78 -28.34 4.91
C VAL A 336 -1.69 -27.19 3.91
N GLN A 337 -1.72 -27.53 2.61
CA GLN A 337 -2.00 -26.53 1.57
C GLN A 337 -3.41 -25.96 1.81
N PRO A 338 -3.66 -24.66 1.59
CA PRO A 338 -4.90 -24.03 2.05
C PRO A 338 -6.14 -24.62 1.36
N MET A 339 -6.92 -25.43 2.08
CA MET A 339 -8.22 -25.92 1.58
C MET A 339 -9.25 -24.79 1.59
N GLY A 340 -9.61 -24.31 0.40
CA GLY A 340 -10.76 -23.41 0.22
C GLY A 340 -12.07 -24.20 0.27
N LEU A 341 -12.90 -23.93 1.28
CA LEU A 341 -14.26 -24.48 1.38
C LEU A 341 -15.19 -23.79 0.38
N ILE A 342 -15.45 -24.45 -0.75
CA ILE A 342 -16.57 -24.12 -1.65
C ILE A 342 -17.45 -25.37 -1.80
N LYS A 343 -18.77 -25.18 -1.79
CA LYS A 343 -19.78 -26.26 -1.80
C LYS A 343 -19.55 -27.26 -2.95
N GLY A 344 -19.24 -28.50 -2.60
CA GLY A 344 -19.71 -29.66 -3.37
C GLY A 344 -18.96 -30.09 -4.63
N ARG A 345 -17.61 -29.95 -4.70
CA ARG A 345 -16.74 -30.92 -5.43
C ARG A 345 -15.26 -30.67 -5.11
N ILE A 346 -14.59 -31.72 -4.63
CA ILE A 346 -13.20 -31.68 -4.15
C ILE A 346 -12.22 -31.84 -5.31
N ARG A 347 -11.23 -30.96 -5.42
CA ARG A 347 -9.91 -31.26 -6.05
C ARG A 347 -8.85 -30.29 -5.52
N ASN A 348 -7.62 -30.79 -5.40
CA ASN A 348 -6.47 -30.02 -4.93
C ASN A 348 -6.06 -28.99 -6.00
N SER A 349 -5.65 -27.79 -5.56
CA SER A 349 -4.96 -26.82 -6.42
C SER A 349 -3.60 -27.38 -6.82
N ASP A 350 -3.32 -27.46 -8.12
CA ASP A 350 -2.07 -28.01 -8.66
C ASP A 350 -1.08 -26.93 -9.14
N GLY A 351 -1.42 -25.65 -8.91
CA GLY A 351 -0.61 -24.50 -9.32
C GLY A 351 -0.49 -24.35 -10.85
N SER A 352 -1.35 -25.02 -11.62
CA SER A 352 -1.38 -24.87 -13.08
C SER A 352 -1.81 -23.45 -13.49
N PHE A 353 -1.36 -23.01 -14.68
CA PHE A 353 -1.79 -21.76 -15.32
C PHE A 353 -3.32 -21.62 -15.43
N ASN A 354 -4.02 -22.75 -15.56
CA ASN A 354 -5.48 -22.82 -15.60
C ASN A 354 -6.14 -22.52 -14.24
N ASP A 355 -5.43 -22.76 -13.14
CA ASP A 355 -5.92 -22.52 -11.77
C ASP A 355 -5.79 -21.04 -11.42
N VAL A 356 -4.64 -20.42 -11.72
CA VAL A 356 -4.40 -18.97 -11.59
C VAL A 356 -5.43 -18.16 -12.40
N SER A 357 -5.78 -18.65 -13.59
CA SER A 357 -6.80 -18.05 -14.44
C SER A 357 -8.21 -18.12 -13.84
N ARG A 358 -8.52 -19.19 -13.09
CA ARG A 358 -9.79 -19.33 -12.36
C ARG A 358 -9.83 -18.46 -11.09
N GLU A 359 -8.73 -18.43 -10.33
CA GLU A 359 -8.58 -17.54 -9.17
C GLU A 359 -8.72 -16.08 -9.56
N ARG A 360 -8.12 -15.66 -10.69
CA ARG A 360 -8.30 -14.33 -11.29
C ARG A 360 -9.79 -13.99 -11.49
N VAL A 361 -10.55 -14.84 -12.17
CA VAL A 361 -11.98 -14.60 -12.45
C VAL A 361 -12.80 -14.55 -11.15
N ALA A 362 -12.49 -15.40 -10.17
CA ALA A 362 -13.14 -15.38 -8.87
C ALA A 362 -12.85 -14.08 -8.10
N ILE A 363 -11.61 -13.59 -8.13
CA ILE A 363 -11.18 -12.33 -7.52
C ILE A 363 -11.84 -11.14 -8.22
N GLU A 364 -11.88 -11.11 -9.55
CA GLU A 364 -12.56 -10.07 -10.33
C GLU A 364 -14.07 -10.00 -9.99
N ALA A 365 -14.73 -11.15 -9.84
CA ALA A 365 -16.12 -11.21 -9.36
C ALA A 365 -16.29 -10.69 -7.91
N LEU A 366 -15.32 -10.89 -7.02
CA LEU A 366 -15.33 -10.32 -5.67
C LEU A 366 -15.11 -8.81 -5.67
N VAL A 367 -14.26 -8.27 -6.56
CA VAL A 367 -14.07 -6.82 -6.72
C VAL A 367 -15.33 -6.15 -7.27
N CYS A 368 -16.05 -6.81 -8.19
CA CYS A 368 -17.38 -6.36 -8.59
C CYS A 368 -18.35 -6.29 -7.40
N LYS A 369 -18.38 -7.33 -6.53
CA LYS A 369 -19.21 -7.35 -5.31
C LYS A 369 -18.84 -6.27 -4.29
N LEU A 370 -17.55 -5.93 -4.13
CA LEU A 370 -17.10 -4.79 -3.31
C LEU A 370 -17.67 -3.44 -3.80
N SER A 371 -18.06 -3.35 -5.07
CA SER A 371 -18.54 -2.12 -5.71
C SER A 371 -20.08 -2.02 -5.74
N THR A 372 -20.80 -3.01 -5.22
CA THR A 372 -22.27 -3.02 -5.17
C THR A 372 -22.81 -2.10 -4.05
N GLN A 373 -24.05 -1.61 -4.20
CA GLN A 373 -24.67 -0.78 -3.18
C GLN A 373 -25.02 -1.56 -1.90
N SER A 374 -25.24 -2.88 -2.01
CA SER A 374 -25.59 -3.77 -0.90
C SER A 374 -24.49 -3.80 0.18
N VAL A 375 -24.86 -3.60 1.45
CA VAL A 375 -23.90 -3.63 2.56
C VAL A 375 -23.47 -5.06 2.85
N GLU A 376 -24.41 -6.02 2.80
CA GLU A 376 -24.17 -7.45 3.03
C GLU A 376 -23.24 -8.05 1.98
N GLU A 377 -23.39 -7.70 0.70
CA GLU A 377 -22.52 -8.18 -0.38
C GLU A 377 -21.11 -7.60 -0.24
N ARG A 378 -20.98 -6.28 -0.01
CA ARG A 378 -19.69 -5.62 0.25
C ARG A 378 -18.98 -6.21 1.45
N ARG A 379 -19.69 -6.43 2.56
CA ARG A 379 -19.14 -7.04 3.78
C ARG A 379 -18.63 -8.45 3.52
N THR A 380 -19.40 -9.26 2.79
CA THR A 380 -19.03 -10.64 2.45
C THR A 380 -17.80 -10.67 1.54
N ALA A 381 -17.78 -9.84 0.48
CA ALA A 381 -16.63 -9.72 -0.41
C ALA A 381 -15.37 -9.21 0.31
N ALA A 382 -15.50 -8.27 1.26
CA ALA A 382 -14.37 -7.79 2.08
C ALA A 382 -13.81 -8.89 3.00
N ILE A 383 -14.66 -9.75 3.56
CA ILE A 383 -14.23 -10.92 4.36
C ILE A 383 -13.48 -11.94 3.49
N GLU A 384 -14.00 -12.24 2.29
CA GLU A 384 -13.35 -13.17 1.35
C GLU A 384 -11.99 -12.62 0.88
N ILE A 385 -11.90 -11.34 0.53
CA ILE A 385 -10.65 -10.67 0.13
C ILE A 385 -9.65 -10.59 1.30
N ARG A 386 -10.09 -10.36 2.54
CA ARG A 386 -9.25 -10.47 3.76
C ARG A 386 -8.68 -11.89 3.90
N SER A 387 -9.47 -12.92 3.59
CA SER A 387 -9.03 -14.32 3.64
C SER A 387 -7.99 -14.64 2.55
N LEU A 388 -8.27 -14.29 1.29
CA LEU A 388 -7.41 -14.57 0.14
C LEU A 388 -6.07 -13.83 0.21
N SER A 389 -6.08 -12.55 0.60
CA SER A 389 -4.86 -11.73 0.76
C SER A 389 -3.94 -12.20 1.89
N ARG A 390 -4.48 -12.94 2.88
CA ARG A 390 -3.69 -13.49 4.00
C ARG A 390 -2.87 -14.71 3.58
N THR A 391 -3.37 -15.53 2.66
CA THR A 391 -2.87 -16.91 2.43
C THR A 391 -1.84 -17.08 1.30
N SER A 392 -1.77 -16.15 0.35
CA SER A 392 -0.89 -16.28 -0.82
C SER A 392 -0.40 -14.91 -1.31
N THR A 393 0.88 -14.82 -1.68
CA THR A 393 1.42 -13.61 -2.32
C THR A 393 0.89 -13.44 -3.76
N ASP A 394 0.62 -14.52 -4.49
CA ASP A 394 -0.05 -14.46 -5.80
C ASP A 394 -1.48 -13.90 -5.67
N ASN A 395 -2.22 -14.23 -4.60
CA ASN A 395 -3.52 -13.62 -4.33
C ASN A 395 -3.41 -12.12 -4.07
N ARG A 396 -2.39 -11.67 -3.32
CA ARG A 396 -2.15 -10.23 -3.07
C ARG A 396 -1.86 -9.48 -4.37
N ILE A 397 -1.22 -10.14 -5.33
CA ILE A 397 -0.97 -9.63 -6.68
C ILE A 397 -2.29 -9.55 -7.46
N LEU A 398 -3.03 -10.65 -7.58
CA LEU A 398 -4.28 -10.72 -8.36
C LEU A 398 -5.34 -9.75 -7.82
N ILE A 399 -5.49 -9.62 -6.50
CA ILE A 399 -6.42 -8.66 -5.86
C ILE A 399 -6.05 -7.21 -6.21
N ALA A 400 -4.75 -6.88 -6.22
CA ALA A 400 -4.29 -5.54 -6.61
C ALA A 400 -4.51 -5.29 -8.12
N GLU A 401 -4.20 -6.27 -8.98
CA GLU A 401 -4.35 -6.19 -10.43
C GLU A 401 -5.80 -6.22 -10.93
N ALA A 402 -6.73 -6.73 -10.11
CA ALA A 402 -8.17 -6.65 -10.32
C ALA A 402 -8.76 -5.29 -9.88
N GLY A 403 -7.93 -4.37 -9.35
CA GLY A 403 -8.37 -3.02 -8.97
C GLY A 403 -9.02 -2.91 -7.60
N ALA A 404 -8.84 -3.88 -6.70
CA ALA A 404 -9.48 -3.84 -5.38
C ALA A 404 -9.00 -2.68 -4.48
N ILE A 405 -7.76 -2.21 -4.65
CA ILE A 405 -7.11 -1.27 -3.71
C ILE A 405 -7.89 0.05 -3.54
N PRO A 406 -8.26 0.81 -4.59
CA PRO A 406 -9.07 2.03 -4.43
C PRO A 406 -10.43 1.79 -3.78
N ILE A 407 -11.08 0.66 -4.10
CA ILE A 407 -12.39 0.31 -3.53
C ILE A 407 -12.27 0.01 -2.04
N LEU A 408 -11.26 -0.79 -1.64
CA LEU A 408 -10.97 -1.06 -0.22
C LEU A 408 -10.65 0.23 0.55
N ILE A 409 -9.94 1.19 -0.06
CA ILE A 409 -9.66 2.50 0.55
C ILE A 409 -10.94 3.32 0.74
N ASN A 410 -11.87 3.31 -0.23
CA ASN A 410 -13.17 3.95 -0.09
C ASN A 410 -14.04 3.28 1.00
N LEU A 411 -13.89 1.97 1.20
CA LEU A 411 -14.56 1.24 2.29
C LEU A 411 -13.98 1.55 3.68
N LEU A 412 -12.84 2.24 3.80
CA LEU A 412 -12.36 2.73 5.10
C LEU A 412 -13.24 3.85 5.67
N THR A 413 -13.94 4.61 4.83
CA THR A 413 -14.84 5.70 5.24
C THR A 413 -16.31 5.26 5.38
N THR A 414 -16.59 3.96 5.41
CA THR A 414 -17.95 3.43 5.61
C THR A 414 -18.37 3.44 7.09
N GLU A 415 -19.68 3.57 7.34
CA GLU A 415 -20.27 3.49 8.68
C GLU A 415 -20.36 2.05 9.20
N ASP A 416 -20.37 1.03 8.33
CA ASP A 416 -20.35 -0.37 8.75
C ASP A 416 -18.96 -0.76 9.28
N MET A 417 -18.78 -0.65 10.59
CA MET A 417 -17.52 -0.96 11.29
C MET A 417 -16.93 -2.32 10.91
N ARG A 418 -17.78 -3.33 10.65
CA ARG A 418 -17.32 -4.66 10.20
C ARG A 418 -16.70 -4.61 8.81
N THR A 419 -17.27 -3.89 7.86
CA THR A 419 -16.69 -3.70 6.53
C THR A 419 -15.41 -2.86 6.61
N GLN A 420 -15.40 -1.78 7.40
CA GLN A 420 -14.19 -0.96 7.63
C GLN A 420 -13.01 -1.80 8.16
N GLU A 421 -13.26 -2.63 9.17
CA GLU A 421 -12.24 -3.50 9.79
C GLU A 421 -11.70 -4.57 8.82
N ASN A 422 -12.57 -5.19 8.02
CA ASN A 422 -12.15 -6.14 6.99
C ASN A 422 -11.41 -5.45 5.84
N ALA A 423 -11.78 -4.21 5.48
CA ALA A 423 -11.10 -3.41 4.47
C ALA A 423 -9.69 -3.01 4.92
N VAL A 424 -9.50 -2.46 6.13
CA VAL A 424 -8.17 -2.11 6.64
C VAL A 424 -7.27 -3.34 6.80
N THR A 425 -7.82 -4.48 7.24
CA THR A 425 -7.05 -5.72 7.33
C THR A 425 -6.66 -6.28 5.95
N SER A 426 -7.53 -6.10 4.94
CA SER A 426 -7.19 -6.45 3.56
C SER A 426 -6.05 -5.58 3.03
N ILE A 427 -6.09 -4.26 3.26
CA ILE A 427 -5.02 -3.34 2.86
C ILE A 427 -3.71 -3.67 3.59
N LEU A 428 -3.76 -4.00 4.89
CA LEU A 428 -2.61 -4.51 5.64
C LEU A 428 -1.98 -5.72 4.94
N ASN A 429 -2.78 -6.76 4.67
CA ASN A 429 -2.31 -7.98 4.00
C ASN A 429 -1.72 -7.69 2.61
N LEU A 430 -2.36 -6.80 1.83
CA LEU A 430 -1.87 -6.39 0.51
C LEU A 430 -0.55 -5.65 0.59
N SER A 431 -0.35 -4.79 1.61
CA SER A 431 0.87 -4.00 1.80
C SER A 431 2.12 -4.84 2.12
N ILE A 432 1.95 -6.09 2.56
CA ILE A 432 3.07 -7.02 2.81
C ILE A 432 3.89 -7.19 1.52
N TYR A 433 3.25 -7.22 0.35
CA TYR A 433 3.93 -7.27 -0.93
C TYR A 433 4.44 -5.88 -1.36
N GLU A 434 5.73 -5.79 -1.70
CA GLU A 434 6.42 -4.50 -1.87
C GLU A 434 5.80 -3.61 -2.97
N TYR A 435 5.54 -4.16 -4.16
CA TYR A 435 4.94 -3.40 -5.26
C TYR A 435 3.53 -2.87 -4.93
N ASN A 436 2.77 -3.56 -4.06
CA ASN A 436 1.47 -3.09 -3.63
C ASN A 436 1.55 -1.85 -2.72
N LYS A 437 2.66 -1.62 -2.00
CA LYS A 437 2.83 -0.41 -1.18
C LYS A 437 2.73 0.86 -2.03
N GLY A 438 3.35 0.87 -3.20
CA GLY A 438 3.25 1.97 -4.17
C GLY A 438 1.82 2.20 -4.65
N LEU A 439 1.09 1.12 -5.00
CA LEU A 439 -0.31 1.20 -5.42
C LEU A 439 -1.24 1.74 -4.32
N ILE A 440 -1.03 1.32 -3.06
CA ILE A 440 -1.79 1.81 -1.89
C ILE A 440 -1.53 3.30 -1.66
N MET A 441 -0.28 3.76 -1.80
CA MET A 441 0.07 5.18 -1.67
C MET A 441 -0.52 6.03 -2.80
N LEU A 442 -0.42 5.57 -4.05
CA LEU A 442 -0.99 6.25 -5.23
C LEU A 442 -2.52 6.38 -5.16
N ALA A 443 -3.20 5.37 -4.60
CA ALA A 443 -4.64 5.40 -4.39
C ALA A 443 -5.08 6.31 -3.21
N GLY A 444 -4.17 7.08 -2.61
CA GLY A 444 -4.49 8.09 -1.60
C GLY A 444 -4.87 7.50 -0.23
N ALA A 445 -4.37 6.33 0.14
CA ALA A 445 -4.83 5.61 1.34
C ALA A 445 -4.58 6.34 2.68
N ILE A 446 -3.57 7.21 2.76
CA ILE A 446 -3.06 7.71 4.06
C ILE A 446 -4.12 8.49 4.87
N PRO A 447 -4.87 9.47 4.35
CA PRO A 447 -5.91 10.15 5.11
C PRO A 447 -6.98 9.19 5.66
N SER A 448 -7.43 8.22 4.85
CA SER A 448 -8.43 7.23 5.25
C SER A 448 -7.91 6.26 6.32
N ILE A 449 -6.66 5.79 6.22
CA ILE A 449 -6.02 4.95 7.24
C ILE A 449 -5.86 5.72 8.56
N VAL A 450 -5.48 7.02 8.50
CA VAL A 450 -5.37 7.88 9.68
C VAL A 450 -6.73 8.14 10.33
N GLN A 451 -7.80 8.29 9.53
CA GLN A 451 -9.17 8.38 10.05
C GLN A 451 -9.55 7.10 10.81
N VAL A 452 -9.30 5.91 10.26
CA VAL A 452 -9.54 4.63 10.94
C VAL A 452 -8.70 4.49 12.22
N LEU A 453 -7.44 4.92 12.21
CA LEU A 453 -6.58 4.93 13.40
C LEU A 453 -7.13 5.83 14.52
N ARG A 454 -7.86 6.90 14.18
CA ARG A 454 -8.45 7.84 15.14
C ARG A 454 -9.78 7.35 15.71
N VAL A 455 -10.72 6.95 14.86
CA VAL A 455 -12.13 6.71 15.27
C VAL A 455 -12.62 5.26 15.11
N GLY A 456 -11.81 4.35 14.56
CA GLY A 456 -12.21 2.96 14.32
C GLY A 456 -12.31 2.09 15.59
N THR A 457 -12.78 0.86 15.43
CA THR A 457 -12.74 -0.18 16.48
C THR A 457 -11.30 -0.45 16.93
N MET A 458 -11.10 -1.00 18.13
CA MET A 458 -9.73 -1.30 18.60
C MET A 458 -8.95 -2.21 17.63
N GLU A 459 -9.60 -3.22 17.05
CA GLU A 459 -8.98 -4.06 16.00
C GLU A 459 -8.69 -3.26 14.72
N ALA A 460 -9.60 -2.38 14.27
CA ALA A 460 -9.37 -1.53 13.12
C ALA A 460 -8.20 -0.54 13.34
N ARG A 461 -8.07 0.03 14.56
CA ARG A 461 -6.96 0.92 14.96
C ARG A 461 -5.62 0.17 15.00
N GLU A 462 -5.61 -1.04 15.55
CA GLU A 462 -4.45 -1.95 15.52
C GLU A 462 -3.99 -2.25 14.09
N ASN A 463 -4.92 -2.69 13.23
CA ASN A 463 -4.63 -3.00 11.83
C ASN A 463 -4.22 -1.75 11.03
N ALA A 464 -4.76 -0.57 11.34
CA ALA A 464 -4.34 0.70 10.75
C ALA A 464 -2.89 1.06 11.15
N ALA A 465 -2.52 0.93 12.43
CA ALA A 465 -1.16 1.16 12.90
C ALA A 465 -0.16 0.20 12.23
N ALA A 466 -0.49 -1.09 12.14
CA ALA A 466 0.31 -2.09 11.42
C ALA A 466 0.43 -1.78 9.91
N THR A 467 -0.63 -1.23 9.29
CA THR A 467 -0.60 -0.81 7.87
C THR A 467 0.34 0.37 7.66
N LEU A 468 0.27 1.39 8.53
CA LEU A 468 1.18 2.53 8.48
C LEU A 468 2.63 2.11 8.72
N PHE A 469 2.88 1.17 9.64
CA PHE A 469 4.21 0.56 9.80
C PHE A 469 4.68 -0.08 8.49
N SER A 470 3.90 -0.99 7.90
CA SER A 470 4.22 -1.67 6.64
C SER A 470 4.54 -0.69 5.50
N LEU A 471 3.68 0.32 5.29
CA LEU A 471 3.89 1.35 4.26
C LEU A 471 5.13 2.22 4.53
N SER A 472 5.46 2.47 5.81
CA SER A 472 6.63 3.25 6.21
C SER A 472 7.96 2.50 6.07
N LEU A 473 7.98 1.23 5.68
CA LEU A 473 9.23 0.52 5.35
C LEU A 473 9.91 1.10 4.10
N VAL A 474 9.15 1.76 3.23
CA VAL A 474 9.64 2.62 2.14
C VAL A 474 9.97 3.99 2.73
N ASP A 475 11.20 4.47 2.56
CA ASP A 475 11.70 5.68 3.23
C ASP A 475 10.94 6.96 2.80
N GLU A 476 10.57 7.07 1.53
CA GLU A 476 9.82 8.20 0.97
C GLU A 476 8.44 8.35 1.64
N ASN A 477 7.79 7.23 1.97
CA ASN A 477 6.46 7.21 2.60
C ASN A 477 6.49 7.78 4.02
N LYS A 478 7.64 7.71 4.72
CA LYS A 478 7.79 8.23 6.09
C LYS A 478 7.49 9.73 6.18
N ILE A 479 7.78 10.48 5.11
CA ILE A 479 7.53 11.93 5.03
C ILE A 479 6.03 12.20 4.94
N ILE A 480 5.33 11.49 4.04
CA ILE A 480 3.89 11.64 3.78
C ILE A 480 3.07 11.20 5.00
N ILE A 481 3.40 10.04 5.58
CA ILE A 481 2.73 9.51 6.79
C ILE A 481 3.00 10.42 8.01
N GLY A 482 4.20 10.99 8.13
CA GLY A 482 4.49 11.98 9.16
C GLY A 482 3.73 13.31 8.97
N ALA A 483 3.50 13.70 7.71
CA ALA A 483 2.77 14.93 7.36
C ALA A 483 1.27 14.86 7.66
N SER A 484 0.64 13.69 7.51
CA SER A 484 -0.82 13.50 7.60
C SER A 484 -1.43 13.54 9.01
N GLY A 485 -0.62 13.78 10.05
CA GLY A 485 -1.08 13.78 11.44
C GLY A 485 -1.05 12.41 12.14
N ALA A 486 -0.78 11.33 11.40
CA ALA A 486 -0.76 9.95 11.90
C ALA A 486 0.00 9.76 13.22
N ILE A 487 1.12 10.48 13.40
CA ILE A 487 1.96 10.41 14.61
C ILE A 487 1.17 10.75 15.87
N LYS A 488 0.22 11.70 15.83
CA LYS A 488 -0.61 12.05 17.00
C LYS A 488 -1.53 10.90 17.36
N ASP A 489 -2.25 10.35 16.39
CA ASP A 489 -3.21 9.27 16.61
C ASP A 489 -2.50 7.95 17.01
N LEU A 490 -1.26 7.73 16.53
CA LEU A 490 -0.39 6.64 17.00
C LEU A 490 0.07 6.82 18.45
N VAL A 491 0.39 8.04 18.89
CA VAL A 491 0.76 8.33 20.30
C VAL A 491 -0.44 8.09 21.23
N GLU A 492 -1.65 8.43 20.79
CA GLU A 492 -2.88 8.12 21.53
C GLU A 492 -3.09 6.60 21.67
N LEU A 493 -2.91 5.84 20.58
CA LEU A 493 -2.98 4.37 20.61
C LEU A 493 -1.89 3.74 21.50
N LEU A 494 -0.69 4.33 21.55
CA LEU A 494 0.38 3.93 22.47
C LEU A 494 0.00 4.16 23.95
N GLN A 495 -0.80 5.19 24.24
CA GLN A 495 -1.25 5.47 25.60
C GLN A 495 -2.43 4.57 26.02
N ASN A 496 -3.45 4.51 25.18
CA ASN A 496 -4.79 4.02 25.52
C ASN A 496 -5.15 2.67 24.87
N GLY A 497 -4.30 2.14 23.98
CA GLY A 497 -4.57 0.91 23.24
C GLY A 497 -4.47 -0.38 24.05
N SER A 498 -4.88 -1.49 23.41
CA SER A 498 -4.64 -2.85 23.91
C SER A 498 -3.15 -3.16 23.96
N THR A 499 -2.76 -4.29 24.57
CA THR A 499 -1.36 -4.77 24.53
C THR A 499 -0.83 -4.98 23.11
N ARG A 500 -1.71 -5.33 22.15
CA ARG A 500 -1.39 -5.39 20.73
C ARG A 500 -1.30 -4.00 20.11
N GLY A 501 -2.32 -3.15 20.31
CA GLY A 501 -2.35 -1.79 19.76
C GLY A 501 -1.17 -0.93 20.19
N LYS A 502 -0.71 -1.08 21.43
CA LYS A 502 0.52 -0.44 21.92
C LYS A 502 1.76 -0.93 21.19
N LYS A 503 1.90 -2.24 20.92
CA LYS A 503 3.03 -2.82 20.17
C LYS A 503 3.03 -2.39 18.70
N ASP A 504 1.87 -2.43 18.05
CA ASP A 504 1.70 -2.00 16.66
C ASP A 504 1.99 -0.49 16.54
N ALA A 505 1.49 0.33 17.47
CA ALA A 505 1.78 1.77 17.54
C ALA A 505 3.27 2.06 17.82
N ALA A 506 3.89 1.38 18.79
CA ALA A 506 5.31 1.55 19.12
C ALA A 506 6.21 1.22 17.91
N THR A 507 5.90 0.13 17.20
CA THR A 507 6.66 -0.31 16.02
C THR A 507 6.51 0.69 14.86
N ALA A 508 5.30 1.19 14.61
CA ALA A 508 5.04 2.25 13.63
C ALA A 508 5.78 3.55 14.00
N LEU A 509 5.68 4.01 15.26
CA LEU A 509 6.33 5.23 15.74
C LEU A 509 7.86 5.13 15.67
N PHE A 510 8.44 4.00 16.07
CA PHE A 510 9.89 3.75 15.94
C PHE A 510 10.35 3.93 14.49
N ASN A 511 9.72 3.23 13.54
CA ASN A 511 10.15 3.28 12.14
C ASN A 511 9.89 4.65 11.50
N LEU A 512 8.74 5.28 11.76
CA LEU A 512 8.45 6.64 11.28
C LEU A 512 9.44 7.67 11.84
N CYS A 513 9.84 7.56 13.11
CA CYS A 513 10.80 8.46 13.74
C CYS A 513 12.26 8.21 13.34
N THR A 514 12.57 7.20 12.52
CA THR A 514 13.90 7.13 11.88
C THR A 514 14.15 8.36 11.00
N TYR A 515 13.11 8.87 10.34
CA TYR A 515 13.14 10.14 9.62
C TYR A 515 13.19 11.34 10.59
N GLN A 516 14.15 12.25 10.39
CA GLN A 516 14.43 13.35 11.32
C GLN A 516 13.23 14.26 11.55
N GLY A 517 12.50 14.63 10.48
CA GLY A 517 11.33 15.53 10.57
C GLY A 517 10.17 14.96 11.39
N ASN A 518 10.12 13.64 11.60
CA ASN A 518 9.08 12.99 12.38
C ASN A 518 9.36 12.99 13.89
N LYS A 519 10.63 13.12 14.30
CA LYS A 519 11.02 13.18 15.72
C LYS A 519 10.44 14.40 16.41
N GLY A 520 10.54 15.57 15.79
CA GLY A 520 9.91 16.80 16.30
C GLY A 520 8.38 16.72 16.33
N ARG A 521 7.75 16.08 15.33
CA ARG A 521 6.31 15.82 15.30
C ARG A 521 5.87 14.91 16.47
N ALA A 522 6.63 13.85 16.77
CA ALA A 522 6.35 12.95 17.89
C ALA A 522 6.49 13.65 19.26
N VAL A 523 7.51 14.51 19.42
CA VAL A 523 7.67 15.34 20.63
C VAL A 523 6.47 16.28 20.80
N LYS A 524 6.05 16.98 19.74
CA LYS A 524 4.89 17.89 19.74
C LYS A 524 3.56 17.15 19.94
N ALA A 525 3.49 15.87 19.58
CA ALA A 525 2.35 15.00 19.87
C ALA A 525 2.32 14.46 21.32
N GLY A 526 3.32 14.78 22.17
CA GLY A 526 3.33 14.38 23.58
C GLY A 526 3.86 12.97 23.86
N ILE A 527 4.62 12.36 22.93
CA ILE A 527 5.06 10.95 23.01
C ILE A 527 5.78 10.56 24.31
N LEU A 528 6.41 11.52 25.01
CA LEU A 528 7.17 11.22 26.23
C LEU A 528 6.30 10.70 27.38
N LEU A 529 5.06 11.19 27.56
CA LEU A 529 4.22 10.78 28.68
C LEU A 529 3.87 9.27 28.61
N PRO A 530 3.40 8.72 27.46
CA PRO A 530 3.23 7.27 27.30
C PRO A 530 4.53 6.48 27.49
N LEU A 531 5.64 6.92 26.87
CA LEU A 531 6.93 6.22 26.96
C LEU A 531 7.44 6.13 28.40
N MET A 532 7.38 7.25 29.15
CA MET A 532 7.82 7.25 30.55
C MET A 532 6.94 6.35 31.42
N LYS A 533 5.61 6.38 31.23
CA LYS A 533 4.69 5.46 31.93
C LYS A 533 5.03 4.00 31.64
N MET A 534 5.34 3.65 30.39
CA MET A 534 5.73 2.29 29.96
C MET A 534 7.09 1.84 30.52
N VAL A 535 7.97 2.78 30.88
CA VAL A 535 9.27 2.49 31.51
C VAL A 535 9.15 2.33 33.02
N THR A 536 8.29 3.11 33.68
CA THR A 536 8.15 3.10 35.15
C THR A 536 7.16 2.06 35.68
N ASP A 537 6.24 1.57 34.85
CA ASP A 537 5.24 0.57 35.24
C ASP A 537 5.89 -0.82 35.32
N SER A 538 6.03 -1.35 36.54
CA SER A 538 6.63 -2.67 36.82
C SER A 538 5.91 -3.84 36.14
N SER A 539 4.67 -3.66 35.69
CA SER A 539 3.89 -4.66 34.95
C SER A 539 4.03 -4.54 33.42
N SER A 540 4.69 -3.49 32.93
CA SER A 540 4.88 -3.21 31.51
C SER A 540 5.83 -4.21 30.86
N CYS A 541 5.31 -5.02 29.93
CA CYS A 541 6.12 -5.85 29.05
C CYS A 541 6.77 -5.08 27.88
N MET A 542 6.76 -3.74 27.91
CA MET A 542 7.13 -2.86 26.78
C MET A 542 8.24 -1.85 27.10
N VAL A 543 9.05 -2.12 28.13
CA VAL A 543 10.19 -1.26 28.52
C VAL A 543 11.22 -1.17 27.38
N ASP A 544 11.47 -2.28 26.67
CA ASP A 544 12.41 -2.32 25.54
C ASP A 544 11.96 -1.41 24.38
N GLU A 545 10.70 -1.52 23.95
CA GLU A 545 10.11 -0.66 22.92
C GLU A 545 10.10 0.81 23.33
N ALA A 546 9.77 1.11 24.59
CA ALA A 546 9.77 2.48 25.08
C ALA A 546 11.19 3.09 25.06
N LEU A 547 12.20 2.33 25.50
CA LEU A 547 13.60 2.77 25.49
C LEU A 547 14.18 2.92 24.08
N THR A 548 13.80 2.07 23.11
CA THR A 548 14.27 2.25 21.72
C THR A 548 13.69 3.50 21.09
N ILE A 549 12.41 3.81 21.30
CA ILE A 549 11.80 5.06 20.81
C ILE A 549 12.42 6.28 21.52
N LEU A 550 12.60 6.24 22.85
CA LEU A 550 13.29 7.32 23.58
C LEU A 550 14.70 7.59 23.02
N SER A 551 15.46 6.55 22.68
CA SER A 551 16.78 6.66 22.06
C SER A 551 16.72 7.35 20.68
N VAL A 552 15.74 6.99 19.85
CA VAL A 552 15.49 7.65 18.55
C VAL A 552 15.13 9.13 18.73
N ILE A 553 14.24 9.46 19.67
CA ILE A 553 13.84 10.85 19.96
C ILE A 553 15.01 11.67 20.54
N ALA A 554 15.81 11.09 21.44
CA ALA A 554 16.99 11.73 22.04
C ALA A 554 18.10 12.07 21.03
N SER A 555 18.03 11.59 19.79
CA SER A 555 18.95 11.99 18.71
C SER A 555 18.57 13.33 18.04
N HIS A 556 17.40 13.90 18.35
CA HIS A 556 16.92 15.18 17.82
C HIS A 556 16.89 16.27 18.90
N GLN A 557 17.21 17.53 18.56
CA GLN A 557 17.37 18.60 19.54
C GLN A 557 16.09 18.90 20.34
N GLU A 558 14.93 19.01 19.68
CA GLU A 558 13.64 19.15 20.39
C GLU A 558 13.38 17.97 21.34
N GLY A 559 13.81 16.76 20.94
CA GLY A 559 13.66 15.54 21.75
C GLY A 559 14.54 15.55 22.99
N LYS A 560 15.82 15.97 22.87
CA LYS A 560 16.71 16.13 24.01
C LYS A 560 16.14 17.09 25.05
N VAL A 561 15.72 18.28 24.61
CA VAL A 561 15.15 19.32 25.50
C VAL A 561 13.89 18.81 26.19
N ALA A 562 13.00 18.11 25.46
CA ALA A 562 11.79 17.54 26.04
C ALA A 562 12.10 16.43 27.06
N ILE A 563 13.03 15.52 26.77
CA ILE A 563 13.43 14.42 27.67
C ILE A 563 14.11 14.95 28.94
N ALA A 564 14.99 15.95 28.82
CA ALA A 564 15.61 16.60 29.98
C ALA A 564 14.59 17.27 30.89
N LYS A 565 13.60 17.98 30.32
CA LYS A 565 12.50 18.62 31.06
C LYS A 565 11.50 17.64 31.68
N ALA A 566 11.36 16.44 31.13
CA ALA A 566 10.40 15.42 31.60
C ALA A 566 10.90 14.59 32.81
N SER A 567 11.90 15.08 33.55
CA SER A 567 12.52 14.37 34.70
C SER A 567 12.94 12.93 34.39
N THR A 568 13.30 12.65 33.13
CA THR A 568 13.65 11.29 32.67
C THR A 568 15.02 10.83 33.19
N ILE A 569 15.93 11.76 33.50
CA ILE A 569 17.31 11.44 33.91
C ILE A 569 17.39 10.54 35.17
N PRO A 570 16.73 10.85 36.30
CA PRO A 570 16.69 9.95 37.46
C PRO A 570 16.23 8.52 37.13
N ILE A 571 15.23 8.38 36.28
CA ILE A 571 14.65 7.07 35.90
C ILE A 571 15.64 6.27 35.03
N LEU A 572 16.37 6.93 34.13
CA LEU A 572 17.44 6.29 33.37
C LEU A 572 18.62 5.87 34.25
N ILE A 573 18.95 6.64 35.29
CA ILE A 573 19.99 6.28 36.26
C ILE A 573 19.54 5.09 37.13
N ASP A 574 18.27 5.01 37.51
CA ASP A 574 17.74 3.84 38.21
C ASP A 574 17.80 2.58 37.32
N LEU A 575 17.38 2.68 36.06
CA LEU A 575 17.52 1.59 35.08
C LEU A 575 18.97 1.13 34.88
N LEU A 576 19.98 2.01 35.02
CA LEU A 576 21.39 1.60 35.00
C LEU A 576 21.78 0.75 36.22
N ARG A 577 21.12 0.94 37.37
CA ARG A 577 21.33 0.14 38.59
C ARG A 577 20.57 -1.18 38.51
N THR A 578 19.26 -1.12 38.30
CA THR A 578 18.31 -2.23 38.50
C THR A 578 17.92 -2.97 37.23
N GLY A 579 18.11 -2.36 36.05
CA GLY A 579 17.61 -2.88 34.78
C GLY A 579 18.35 -4.10 34.22
N LEU A 580 17.69 -4.83 33.31
CA LEU A 580 18.29 -5.88 32.50
C LEU A 580 19.42 -5.33 31.61
N PRO A 581 20.40 -6.14 31.16
CA PRO A 581 21.54 -5.67 30.37
C PRO A 581 21.19 -4.82 29.14
N ARG A 582 20.08 -5.16 28.45
CA ARG A 582 19.55 -4.40 27.30
C ARG A 582 18.99 -3.03 27.73
N HIS A 583 18.30 -2.98 28.87
CA HIS A 583 17.81 -1.73 29.45
C HIS A 583 18.98 -0.83 29.89
N LYS A 584 20.00 -1.41 30.57
CA LYS A 584 21.24 -0.68 30.94
C LYS A 584 21.93 -0.10 29.71
N GLU A 585 22.08 -0.88 28.62
CA GLU A 585 22.68 -0.39 27.37
C GLU A 585 21.88 0.77 26.73
N ASN A 586 20.55 0.68 26.72
CA ASN A 586 19.69 1.72 26.14
C ASN A 586 19.67 2.98 27.02
N ALA A 587 19.61 2.83 28.35
CA ALA A 587 19.68 3.96 29.28
C ALA A 587 21.00 4.73 29.15
N ALA A 588 22.13 4.02 29.07
CA ALA A 588 23.43 4.63 28.79
C ALA A 588 23.47 5.36 27.43
N ALA A 589 22.80 4.82 26.40
CA ALA A 589 22.73 5.46 25.09
C ALA A 589 21.93 6.78 25.13
N ILE A 590 20.78 6.79 25.82
CA ILE A 590 19.94 7.99 25.96
C ILE A 590 20.69 9.05 26.77
N LEU A 591 21.24 8.69 27.93
CA LEU A 591 22.03 9.61 28.78
C LEU A 591 23.23 10.20 28.04
N LEU A 592 23.96 9.39 27.26
CA LEU A 592 25.06 9.89 26.41
C LEU A 592 24.56 10.88 25.36
N SER A 593 23.40 10.64 24.74
CA SER A 593 22.84 11.58 23.77
C SER A 593 22.42 12.89 24.43
N LEU A 594 21.84 12.85 25.63
CA LEU A 594 21.44 14.04 26.38
C LEU A 594 22.66 14.88 26.80
N CYS A 595 23.67 14.26 27.42
CA CYS A 595 24.82 14.99 27.98
C CYS A 595 25.85 15.43 26.93
N LYS A 596 25.81 14.88 25.71
CA LYS A 596 26.74 15.25 24.64
C LYS A 596 26.51 16.69 24.19
N LYS A 597 27.45 17.56 24.59
CA LYS A 597 27.44 19.03 24.44
C LYS A 597 26.43 19.75 25.35
N ASP A 598 26.11 19.18 26.51
CA ASP A 598 25.19 19.77 27.48
C ASP A 598 25.77 19.64 28.89
N ALA A 599 26.31 20.74 29.41
CA ALA A 599 26.99 20.76 30.71
C ALA A 599 26.01 20.69 31.89
N GLU A 600 24.78 21.18 31.76
CA GLU A 600 23.77 21.14 32.83
C GLU A 600 23.28 19.71 33.04
N ASN A 601 22.97 19.00 31.95
CA ASN A 601 22.58 17.59 32.02
C ASN A 601 23.75 16.70 32.50
N LEU A 602 24.99 17.04 32.12
CA LEU A 602 26.19 16.35 32.61
C LEU A 602 26.41 16.54 34.13
N ALA A 603 26.29 17.78 34.63
CA ALA A 603 26.31 18.09 36.06
C ALA A 603 25.14 17.43 36.82
N CYS A 604 23.98 17.30 36.18
CA CYS A 604 22.82 16.61 36.74
C CYS A 604 23.10 15.12 36.96
N ILE A 605 23.64 14.39 35.96
CA ILE A 605 23.96 12.96 36.13
C ILE A 605 25.10 12.71 37.13
N GLY A 606 26.05 13.65 37.25
CA GLY A 606 27.10 13.62 38.27
C GLY A 606 26.50 13.69 39.68
N ARG A 607 25.70 14.74 39.95
CA ARG A 607 25.02 14.94 41.25
C ARG A 607 24.06 13.80 41.62
N LEU A 608 23.42 13.16 40.65
CA LEU A 608 22.51 12.03 40.85
C LEU A 608 23.24 10.67 41.03
N GLY A 609 24.57 10.67 41.08
CA GLY A 609 25.37 9.48 41.36
C GLY A 609 25.37 8.44 40.23
N ALA A 610 25.37 8.89 38.96
CA ALA A 610 25.45 7.99 37.81
C ALA A 610 26.81 7.29 37.67
N ALA A 611 27.89 7.84 38.25
CA ALA A 611 29.25 7.31 38.10
C ALA A 611 29.42 5.85 38.57
N ILE A 612 28.73 5.46 39.65
CA ILE A 612 28.79 4.09 40.20
C ILE A 612 28.22 3.06 39.22
N PRO A 613 26.92 3.11 38.82
CA PRO A 613 26.37 2.13 37.88
C PRO A 613 26.96 2.22 36.47
N LEU A 614 27.48 3.38 36.05
CA LEU A 614 28.26 3.47 34.81
C LEU A 614 29.59 2.70 34.91
N THR A 615 30.28 2.74 36.06
CA THR A 615 31.53 1.98 36.28
C THR A 615 31.26 0.48 36.31
N GLU A 616 30.19 0.05 36.97
CA GLU A 616 29.70 -1.34 36.93
C GLU A 616 29.44 -1.78 35.49
N LEU A 617 28.76 -0.95 34.68
CA LEU A 617 28.42 -1.26 33.30
C LEU A 617 29.64 -1.34 32.36
N VAL A 618 30.74 -0.64 32.66
CA VAL A 618 32.03 -0.81 31.95
C VAL A 618 32.65 -2.19 32.23
N GLN A 619 32.44 -2.75 33.41
CA GLN A 619 32.96 -4.07 33.78
C GLN A 619 32.07 -5.20 33.25
N THR A 620 30.75 -5.11 33.44
CA THR A 620 29.80 -6.22 33.23
C THR A 620 28.98 -6.13 31.94
N GLY A 621 28.98 -4.98 31.27
CA GLY A 621 28.10 -4.71 30.13
C GLY A 621 28.49 -5.38 28.80
N THR A 622 27.60 -5.24 27.81
CA THR A 622 27.92 -5.56 26.40
C THR A 622 29.01 -4.63 25.87
N GLU A 623 29.75 -5.02 24.83
CA GLU A 623 30.77 -4.14 24.21
C GLU A 623 30.23 -2.78 23.76
N ARG A 624 28.94 -2.71 23.40
CA ARG A 624 28.26 -1.44 23.10
C ARG A 624 27.97 -0.64 24.37
N ALA A 625 27.49 -1.28 25.44
CA ALA A 625 27.24 -0.66 26.73
C ALA A 625 28.54 -0.11 27.35
N LYS A 626 29.62 -0.90 27.35
CA LYS A 626 30.95 -0.48 27.82
C LYS A 626 31.41 0.80 27.13
N ARG A 627 31.41 0.84 25.78
CA ARG A 627 31.81 2.03 25.01
C ARG A 627 30.99 3.27 25.37
N LYS A 628 29.66 3.12 25.51
CA LYS A 628 28.74 4.22 25.91
C LYS A 628 29.03 4.70 27.32
N ALA A 629 29.23 3.79 28.26
CA ALA A 629 29.49 4.09 29.67
C ALA A 629 30.87 4.71 29.89
N THR A 630 31.92 4.22 29.23
CA THR A 630 33.26 4.82 29.24
C THR A 630 33.21 6.26 28.72
N SER A 631 32.55 6.50 27.59
CA SER A 631 32.39 7.86 27.04
C SER A 631 31.64 8.80 27.99
N LEU A 632 30.58 8.33 28.67
CA LEU A 632 29.90 9.11 29.71
C LEU A 632 30.82 9.44 30.90
N LEU A 633 31.58 8.47 31.41
CA LEU A 633 32.52 8.68 32.52
C LEU A 633 33.65 9.64 32.16
N GLU A 634 34.17 9.57 30.93
CA GLU A 634 35.14 10.55 30.42
C GLU A 634 34.56 11.96 30.34
N HIS A 635 33.29 12.11 29.97
CA HIS A 635 32.62 13.42 29.97
C HIS A 635 32.44 13.94 31.41
N ILE A 636 31.97 13.12 32.35
CA ILE A 636 31.79 13.53 33.76
C ILE A 636 33.13 13.99 34.35
N ARG A 637 34.20 13.19 34.20
CA ARG A 637 35.54 13.53 34.72
C ARG A 637 36.12 14.83 34.15
N LYS A 638 35.79 15.17 32.89
CA LYS A 638 36.21 16.44 32.28
C LYS A 638 35.44 17.64 32.83
N LEU A 639 34.23 17.44 33.36
CA LEU A 639 33.49 18.47 34.06
C LEU A 639 34.02 18.67 35.48
N ASP A 640 34.38 17.59 36.18
CA ASP A 640 34.98 17.65 37.54
C ASP A 640 36.42 18.25 37.56
N GLN A 641 36.99 18.55 36.39
CA GLN A 641 38.31 19.16 36.19
C GLN A 641 38.24 20.64 35.73
N LEU A 642 37.03 21.20 35.61
CA LEU A 642 36.73 22.58 35.20
C LEU A 642 36.09 23.36 36.35
#